data_AF-A0A6G0GUB7-F1
#
_entry.id   AF-A0A6G0GUB7-F1
#
_cell.length_a   1.000
_cell.length_b   1.000
_cell.length_c   1.000
_cell.angle_alpha   90.00
_cell.angle_beta   90.00
_cell.angle_gamma   90.00
#
_symmetry.space_group_name_H-M   'P 1'
#
loop_
_entity.id
_entity.type
_entity.pdbx_description
1 polymer ?
#
loop_
_entity_poly.entity_id
_entity_poly.type
_entity_poly.pdbx_seq_one_letter_code
_entity_poly.pdbx_strand_id
1 'polypeptide(L)'
;MAQKRKRAFDGLYAQLEETDGNVVLFSAKGEPSVIFEMTNPVQQLCTDAEQYLRFQDVLSGVVQTLGEGYALQKQDILCKQSYRHEVPENAEFLTKSYFRYFEGREFTEIRTFLIITQEARRGQFVQYDPKRWLDFHSKVAKVDDILKEKGIKHRKLSKAEVNEYCHRFMAFRFRHGPFSMTNFKASDEYLKTGGRVIRSYPLVDIDEINLPSVIKPYTQMSINGYGIATDLLSFLTQIPFSDCVVFNQVVQIPEQRKLLRKLQAKAKRHGSMPDPSNKIAKADIEEVLNRLAIDSTQLVYCNFNILVSCPADKVTPVTSYLETKLYECGIMPSRTAYNQLELFTDSFPGNAYAFNPDYDLFLTLSDAALCFFFKEHLKGSEETPLTTYYTDRQGLPVCIDITGKEGKVKMTDNANFFCIGPSGSGKSFHMNSVVRQLLEQQTDVVMVDTGDSYEGICGYYKGTYISYSKEKPISMNPFKVTKEEYDQNFGEKKNFLKSLIFLIYKGNEFPTKIEDMLINQTIVEYYEAYFHPFTKFTEKEREGLRQKLLVASKMEEDYDKFSHSMEDIDAQIQDAETDKQSESKALMLPTEARRLKLLRQCRSLLALARDEAASKGEKERALLIIENYKKELYNNSILIKIDKQIDHIEEQKRRLKVTELSFNSYYEFALERIPQIVSQEKIQFNIRDFAAILKQFYRGGELEVTLNSDLDVNLFDERFIVFEIDKIKDDPVLFPIVVLIIMDVFLQKMRIKKGRKALIIEEAWKAIASPTMAEYIKYLYKTVRKFHGIAGVVTQELNDVIDSPIVKEAIINNSDVKILLDQTKFKDRYEQIAAILGLTPIQRQQIFTINALNNREGRSYFKEVWICRGQNSDVYGVEEAPECYWAYTTERSEKEALKVYLAHYGTMQEAITRIEADRKRAGSPKYLEFARKVNEHQKVMSQW
;
A
#
# COMPACT_ATOMS: atom_id res chain seq x y z
N MET A 1 -41.42 25.61 -59.48
CA MET A 1 -41.26 25.86 -58.04
C MET A 1 -40.01 25.16 -57.57
N ALA A 2 -38.97 25.90 -57.17
CA ALA A 2 -37.78 25.30 -56.56
C ALA A 2 -38.22 24.61 -55.26
N GLN A 3 -38.16 23.28 -55.20
CA GLN A 3 -38.26 22.55 -53.94
C GLN A 3 -37.21 23.14 -53.01
N LYS A 4 -37.64 23.80 -51.92
CA LYS A 4 -36.76 24.16 -50.80
C LYS A 4 -35.99 22.88 -50.45
N ARG A 5 -34.68 22.86 -50.70
CA ARG A 5 -33.79 21.79 -50.23
C ARG A 5 -34.08 21.62 -48.74
N LYS A 6 -34.71 20.50 -48.35
CA LYS A 6 -34.82 20.13 -46.93
C LYS A 6 -33.39 20.12 -46.40
N ARG A 7 -33.12 20.94 -45.38
CA ARG A 7 -31.85 20.88 -44.66
C ARG A 7 -31.86 19.55 -43.92
N ALA A 8 -30.93 18.64 -44.25
CA ALA A 8 -30.95 17.25 -43.77
C ALA A 8 -30.92 17.12 -42.23
N PHE A 9 -30.39 18.14 -41.55
CA PHE A 9 -30.29 18.20 -40.09
C PHE A 9 -31.41 19.03 -39.42
N ASP A 10 -32.25 19.73 -40.20
CA ASP A 10 -33.38 20.48 -39.64
C ASP A 10 -34.51 19.50 -39.28
N GLY A 11 -34.78 19.37 -37.98
CA GLY A 11 -35.86 18.51 -37.48
C GLY A 11 -35.45 17.08 -37.12
N LEU A 12 -34.18 16.83 -36.77
CA LEU A 12 -33.74 15.55 -36.21
C LEU A 12 -34.45 15.18 -34.91
N TYR A 13 -34.70 16.19 -34.08
CA TYR A 13 -35.40 16.06 -32.80
C TYR A 13 -36.63 16.95 -32.81
N ALA A 14 -37.72 16.42 -32.24
CA ALA A 14 -38.95 17.18 -32.06
C ALA A 14 -38.86 18.09 -30.83
N GLN A 15 -38.33 17.58 -29.72
CA GLN A 15 -38.31 18.29 -28.44
C GLN A 15 -37.27 17.71 -27.48
N LEU A 16 -36.79 18.54 -26.54
CA LEU A 16 -36.01 18.14 -25.36
C LEU A 16 -36.71 18.68 -24.11
N GLU A 17 -37.28 17.78 -23.31
CA GLU A 17 -38.10 18.12 -22.14
C GLU A 17 -37.52 17.53 -20.85
N GLU A 18 -37.86 18.14 -19.72
CA GLU A 18 -37.51 17.65 -18.39
C GLU A 18 -38.81 17.30 -17.66
N THR A 19 -39.03 16.01 -17.45
CA THR A 19 -40.30 15.45 -16.99
C THR A 19 -40.04 14.28 -16.05
N ASP A 20 -40.77 14.21 -14.94
CA ASP A 20 -40.70 13.10 -13.98
C ASP A 20 -39.27 12.79 -13.50
N GLY A 21 -38.47 13.84 -13.28
CA GLY A 21 -37.06 13.75 -12.84
C GLY A 21 -36.09 13.20 -13.89
N ASN A 22 -36.52 13.05 -15.14
CA ASN A 22 -35.67 12.61 -16.26
C ASN A 22 -35.66 13.67 -17.37
N VAL A 23 -34.54 13.77 -18.08
CA VAL A 23 -34.44 14.56 -19.31
C VAL A 23 -34.74 13.63 -20.48
N VAL A 24 -35.81 13.93 -21.21
CA VAL A 24 -36.32 13.10 -22.31
C VAL A 24 -36.10 13.82 -23.64
N LEU A 25 -35.37 13.14 -24.53
CA LEU A 25 -35.11 13.58 -25.90
C LEU A 25 -36.10 12.89 -26.83
N PHE A 26 -36.87 13.66 -27.60
CA PHE A 26 -37.83 13.14 -28.56
C PHE A 26 -37.27 13.18 -29.98
N SER A 27 -37.22 12.02 -30.64
CA SER A 27 -36.86 11.95 -32.06
C SER A 27 -37.86 12.72 -32.94
N ALA A 28 -37.50 12.97 -34.20
CA ALA A 28 -38.40 13.56 -35.18
C ALA A 28 -39.76 12.83 -35.32
N LYS A 29 -39.76 11.51 -35.03
CA LYS A 29 -40.94 10.63 -35.10
C LYS A 29 -41.68 10.54 -33.76
N GLY A 30 -41.20 11.23 -32.72
CA GLY A 30 -41.81 11.24 -31.38
C GLY A 30 -41.42 10.05 -30.50
N GLU A 31 -40.30 9.38 -30.78
CA GLU A 31 -39.77 8.33 -29.90
C GLU A 31 -39.07 8.99 -28.70
N PRO A 32 -39.46 8.69 -27.45
CA PRO A 32 -38.79 9.23 -26.27
C PRO A 32 -37.52 8.44 -25.95
N SER A 33 -36.46 9.17 -25.60
CA SER A 33 -35.17 8.61 -25.21
C SER A 33 -34.62 9.23 -23.92
N VAL A 34 -34.03 8.40 -23.06
CA VAL A 34 -33.23 8.84 -21.89
C VAL A 34 -31.78 8.41 -22.08
N ILE A 35 -30.85 9.32 -21.79
CA ILE A 35 -29.41 9.12 -21.98
C ILE A 35 -28.71 9.03 -20.61
N PHE A 36 -27.97 7.94 -20.42
CA PHE A 36 -27.06 7.73 -19.31
C PHE A 36 -25.62 7.90 -19.80
N GLU A 37 -24.80 8.60 -19.03
CA GLU A 37 -23.34 8.47 -19.13
C GLU A 37 -22.90 7.37 -18.14
N MET A 38 -22.07 6.46 -18.60
CA MET A 38 -21.56 5.37 -17.77
C MET A 38 -20.06 5.14 -18.00
N THR A 39 -19.42 4.50 -17.02
CA THR A 39 -18.09 3.93 -17.19
C THR A 39 -18.24 2.45 -17.46
N ASN A 40 -17.70 1.97 -18.57
CA ASN A 40 -17.62 0.53 -18.83
C ASN A 40 -16.88 -0.16 -17.67
N PRO A 41 -17.30 -1.35 -17.21
CA PRO A 41 -16.75 -1.94 -15.98
C PRO A 41 -15.38 -2.60 -16.17
N VAL A 42 -15.01 -2.99 -17.38
CA VAL A 42 -13.76 -3.72 -17.62
C VAL A 42 -12.63 -2.75 -17.88
N GLN A 43 -11.54 -2.81 -17.12
CA GLN A 43 -10.37 -1.98 -17.40
C GLN A 43 -9.61 -2.53 -18.61
N GLN A 44 -9.02 -1.66 -19.43
CA GLN A 44 -8.11 -2.11 -20.48
C GLN A 44 -6.95 -2.96 -19.93
N LEU A 45 -6.56 -3.99 -20.69
CA LEU A 45 -5.55 -4.97 -20.30
C LEU A 45 -5.92 -5.74 -19.01
N CYS A 46 -7.22 -5.93 -18.74
CA CYS A 46 -7.70 -6.76 -17.66
C CYS A 46 -7.28 -8.22 -17.86
N THR A 47 -6.63 -8.79 -16.85
CA THR A 47 -6.29 -10.24 -16.83
C THR A 47 -7.46 -11.12 -16.41
N ASP A 48 -8.48 -10.54 -15.79
CA ASP A 48 -9.68 -11.25 -15.36
C ASP A 48 -10.72 -11.28 -16.48
N ALA A 49 -10.87 -12.44 -17.13
CA ALA A 49 -11.85 -12.67 -18.18
C ALA A 49 -13.30 -12.65 -17.66
N GLU A 50 -13.52 -12.91 -16.37
CA GLU A 50 -14.85 -12.98 -15.76
C GLU A 50 -15.54 -11.61 -15.78
N GLN A 51 -14.78 -10.51 -15.76
CA GLN A 51 -15.34 -9.15 -15.84
C GLN A 51 -16.11 -8.92 -17.15
N TYR A 52 -15.63 -9.47 -18.28
CA TYR A 52 -16.33 -9.36 -19.56
C TYR A 52 -17.65 -10.14 -19.56
N LEU A 53 -17.66 -11.33 -18.94
CA LEU A 53 -18.86 -12.15 -18.77
C LEU A 53 -19.86 -11.48 -17.84
N ARG A 54 -19.40 -10.94 -16.71
CA ARG A 54 -20.25 -10.21 -15.77
C ARG A 54 -20.92 -9.01 -16.45
N PHE A 55 -20.21 -8.26 -17.30
CA PHE A 55 -20.84 -7.14 -18.00
C PHE A 55 -21.80 -7.60 -19.09
N GLN A 56 -21.51 -8.71 -19.77
CA GLN A 56 -22.45 -9.35 -20.70
C GLN A 56 -23.78 -9.69 -19.98
N ASP A 57 -23.71 -10.25 -18.77
CA ASP A 57 -24.90 -10.58 -17.97
C ASP A 57 -25.71 -9.33 -17.59
N VAL A 58 -25.02 -8.23 -17.24
CA VAL A 58 -25.67 -6.95 -16.97
C VAL A 58 -26.43 -6.45 -18.20
N LEU A 59 -25.79 -6.46 -19.37
CA LEU A 59 -26.41 -6.04 -20.62
C LEU A 59 -27.59 -6.95 -21.00
N SER A 60 -27.47 -8.26 -20.80
CA SER A 60 -28.55 -9.23 -21.04
C SER A 60 -29.74 -8.94 -20.12
N GLY A 61 -29.49 -8.69 -18.83
CA GLY A 61 -30.53 -8.26 -17.87
C GLY A 61 -31.21 -6.95 -18.26
N VAL A 62 -30.47 -5.98 -18.83
CA VAL A 62 -31.04 -4.74 -19.37
C VAL A 62 -31.95 -5.01 -20.57
N VAL A 63 -31.50 -5.78 -21.56
CA VAL A 63 -32.28 -6.12 -22.75
C VAL A 63 -33.56 -6.87 -22.37
N GLN A 64 -33.48 -7.86 -21.48
CA GLN A 64 -34.63 -8.61 -20.98
C GLN A 64 -35.62 -7.70 -20.23
N THR A 65 -35.10 -6.75 -19.43
CA THR A 65 -35.93 -5.82 -18.66
C THR A 65 -36.66 -4.84 -19.56
N LEU A 66 -36.02 -4.33 -20.61
CA LEU A 66 -36.64 -3.46 -21.60
C LEU A 66 -37.79 -4.19 -22.31
N GLY A 67 -37.49 -5.33 -22.94
CA GLY A 67 -38.47 -6.14 -23.66
C GLY A 67 -38.97 -5.49 -24.96
N GLU A 68 -40.02 -6.06 -25.54
CA GLU A 68 -40.53 -5.67 -26.87
C GLU A 68 -40.91 -4.18 -26.98
N GLY A 69 -40.61 -3.56 -28.12
CA GLY A 69 -40.94 -2.16 -28.40
C GLY A 69 -39.95 -1.15 -27.80
N TYR A 70 -38.77 -1.62 -27.39
CA TYR A 70 -37.65 -0.79 -26.92
C TYR A 70 -36.39 -1.06 -27.74
N ALA A 71 -35.54 -0.04 -27.83
CA ALA A 71 -34.20 -0.15 -28.39
C ALA A 71 -33.16 0.28 -27.35
N LEU A 72 -32.09 -0.51 -27.27
CA LEU A 72 -30.89 -0.20 -26.52
C LEU A 72 -29.83 0.29 -27.50
N GLN A 73 -29.41 1.54 -27.35
CA GLN A 73 -28.30 2.12 -28.11
C GLN A 73 -27.14 2.41 -27.15
N LYS A 74 -25.95 1.91 -27.46
CA LYS A 74 -24.71 2.20 -26.73
C LYS A 74 -23.74 2.92 -27.66
N GLN A 75 -23.17 4.02 -27.19
CA GLN A 75 -22.22 4.82 -27.95
C GLN A 75 -20.93 4.95 -27.15
N ASP A 76 -19.85 4.36 -27.66
CA ASP A 76 -18.51 4.51 -27.10
C ASP A 76 -17.74 5.52 -27.95
N ILE A 77 -17.38 6.63 -27.33
CA ILE A 77 -16.68 7.75 -27.95
C ILE A 77 -15.22 7.65 -27.53
N LEU A 78 -14.37 7.32 -28.50
CA LEU A 78 -12.94 7.23 -28.33
C LEU A 78 -12.31 8.46 -28.99
N CYS A 79 -11.97 9.47 -28.19
CA CYS A 79 -11.47 10.74 -28.71
C CYS A 79 -10.07 11.05 -28.19
N LYS A 80 -9.19 11.48 -29.10
CA LYS A 80 -7.86 11.94 -28.71
C LYS A 80 -7.94 13.26 -27.95
N GLN A 81 -7.50 13.22 -26.70
CA GLN A 81 -7.34 14.35 -25.81
C GLN A 81 -5.86 14.65 -25.60
N SER A 82 -5.59 15.79 -24.96
CA SER A 82 -4.26 16.20 -24.54
C SER A 82 -4.25 16.27 -23.02
N TYR A 83 -3.30 15.58 -22.39
CA TYR A 83 -3.18 15.55 -20.93
C TYR A 83 -2.82 16.93 -20.39
N ARG A 84 -3.54 17.32 -19.34
CA ARG A 84 -3.29 18.56 -18.60
C ARG A 84 -3.54 18.32 -17.12
N HIS A 85 -2.62 18.82 -16.29
CA HIS A 85 -2.75 18.75 -14.84
C HIS A 85 -2.48 20.11 -14.22
N GLU A 86 -3.36 20.55 -13.33
CA GLU A 86 -3.15 21.79 -12.59
C GLU A 86 -2.14 21.56 -11.48
N VAL A 87 -0.96 22.17 -11.61
CA VAL A 87 0.10 22.05 -10.61
C VAL A 87 -0.01 23.21 -9.61
N PRO A 88 -0.07 22.94 -8.29
CA PRO A 88 -0.06 23.99 -7.29
C PRO A 88 1.16 24.91 -7.40
N GLU A 89 0.99 26.22 -7.19
CA GLU A 89 2.09 27.19 -7.29
C GLU A 89 3.23 26.90 -6.31
N ASN A 90 2.89 26.38 -5.13
CA ASN A 90 3.82 25.98 -4.07
C ASN A 90 4.43 24.58 -4.26
N ALA A 91 4.13 23.87 -5.36
CA ALA A 91 4.68 22.54 -5.60
C ALA A 91 6.21 22.56 -5.77
N GLU A 92 6.85 21.48 -5.33
CA GLU A 92 8.29 21.26 -5.46
C GLU A 92 8.75 21.18 -6.93
N PHE A 93 10.03 21.48 -7.18
CA PHE A 93 10.60 21.52 -8.54
C PHE A 93 10.47 20.17 -9.27
N LEU A 94 10.68 19.05 -8.58
CA LEU A 94 10.56 17.72 -9.18
C LEU A 94 9.11 17.39 -9.57
N THR A 95 8.12 17.75 -8.75
CA THR A 95 6.69 17.61 -9.11
C THR A 95 6.29 18.50 -10.28
N LYS A 96 6.75 19.76 -10.31
CA LYS A 96 6.55 20.64 -11.47
C LYS A 96 7.14 20.05 -12.74
N SER A 97 8.33 19.44 -12.63
CA SER A 97 8.99 18.78 -13.77
C SER A 97 8.25 17.53 -14.21
N TYR A 98 7.75 16.72 -13.27
CA TYR A 98 6.91 15.55 -13.53
C TYR A 98 5.70 15.92 -14.38
N PHE A 99 4.83 16.82 -13.90
CA PHE A 99 3.62 17.18 -14.65
C PHE A 99 3.90 17.89 -15.97
N ARG A 100 4.93 18.75 -16.02
CA ARG A 100 5.37 19.39 -17.26
C ARG A 100 5.84 18.39 -18.32
N TYR A 101 6.41 17.25 -17.91
CA TYR A 101 6.84 16.20 -18.83
C TYR A 101 5.66 15.45 -19.46
N PHE A 102 4.53 15.33 -18.75
CA PHE A 102 3.30 14.72 -19.28
C PHE A 102 2.35 15.74 -19.92
N GLU A 103 2.51 17.03 -19.64
CA GLU A 103 1.69 18.10 -20.22
C GLU A 103 1.68 18.02 -21.75
N GLY A 104 0.49 18.07 -22.34
CA GLY A 104 0.33 17.98 -23.78
C GLY A 104 0.27 16.56 -24.35
N ARG A 105 0.62 15.53 -23.57
CA ARG A 105 0.67 14.13 -24.03
C ARG A 105 -0.69 13.67 -24.56
N GLU A 106 -0.72 13.16 -25.78
CA GLU A 106 -1.97 12.69 -26.38
C GLU A 106 -2.37 11.33 -25.80
N PHE A 107 -3.67 11.16 -25.51
CA PHE A 107 -4.26 9.90 -25.09
C PHE A 107 -5.69 9.77 -25.65
N THR A 108 -6.20 8.54 -25.75
CA THR A 108 -7.56 8.28 -26.27
C THR A 108 -8.54 8.11 -25.12
N GLU A 109 -9.26 9.17 -24.76
CA GLU A 109 -10.32 9.12 -23.76
C GLU A 109 -11.50 8.29 -24.27
N ILE A 110 -12.08 7.46 -23.40
CA ILE A 110 -13.26 6.64 -23.67
C ILE A 110 -14.43 7.17 -22.84
N ARG A 111 -15.47 7.67 -23.51
CA ARG A 111 -16.74 8.05 -22.88
C ARG A 111 -17.86 7.19 -23.42
N THR A 112 -18.67 6.61 -22.53
CA THR A 112 -19.73 5.69 -22.92
C THR A 112 -21.10 6.25 -22.56
N PHE A 113 -22.01 6.22 -23.53
CA PHE A 113 -23.39 6.60 -23.35
C PHE A 113 -24.31 5.41 -23.60
N LEU A 114 -25.26 5.19 -22.68
CA LEU A 114 -26.32 4.20 -22.81
C LEU A 114 -27.64 4.93 -23.03
N ILE A 115 -28.35 4.60 -24.09
CA ILE A 115 -29.53 5.32 -24.55
C ILE A 115 -30.67 4.31 -24.67
N ILE A 116 -31.74 4.59 -23.94
CA ILE A 116 -32.95 3.77 -23.95
C ILE A 116 -33.99 4.53 -24.75
N THR A 117 -34.53 3.91 -25.81
CA THR A 117 -35.55 4.52 -26.67
C THR A 117 -36.79 3.63 -26.76
N GLN A 118 -37.98 4.21 -26.61
CA GLN A 118 -39.25 3.49 -26.80
C GLN A 118 -39.79 3.71 -28.22
N GLU A 119 -40.22 2.65 -28.89
CA GLU A 119 -40.76 2.71 -30.26
C GLU A 119 -42.04 3.56 -30.33
N ALA A 120 -42.14 4.50 -31.27
CA ALA A 120 -43.38 5.21 -31.53
C ALA A 120 -44.39 4.33 -32.28
N ARG A 121 -45.68 4.44 -31.95
CA ARG A 121 -46.74 3.72 -32.70
C ARG A 121 -46.90 4.35 -34.08
N ARG A 122 -46.89 3.52 -35.13
CA ARG A 122 -47.11 3.97 -36.51
C ARG A 122 -48.58 4.38 -36.72
N GLY A 123 -48.82 5.67 -36.94
CA GLY A 123 -50.11 6.30 -37.27
C GLY A 123 -49.92 7.76 -37.68
N GLN A 124 -50.93 8.40 -38.30
CA GLN A 124 -50.81 9.79 -38.82
C GLN A 124 -50.57 10.87 -37.74
N PHE A 125 -50.80 10.55 -36.46
CA PHE A 125 -50.53 11.44 -35.32
C PHE A 125 -49.95 10.63 -34.14
N VAL A 126 -48.86 11.12 -33.54
CA VAL A 126 -48.34 10.60 -32.26
C VAL A 126 -49.30 11.05 -31.16
N GLN A 127 -50.13 10.14 -30.67
CA GLN A 127 -51.05 10.42 -29.57
C GLN A 127 -50.38 10.07 -28.23
N TYR A 128 -50.45 10.99 -27.26
CA TYR A 128 -49.99 10.75 -25.90
C TYR A 128 -50.75 9.57 -25.27
N ASP A 129 -50.02 8.59 -24.76
CA ASP A 129 -50.54 7.42 -24.06
C ASP A 129 -49.98 7.40 -22.63
N PRO A 130 -50.78 7.77 -21.61
CA PRO A 130 -50.34 7.84 -20.22
C PRO A 130 -49.77 6.52 -19.69
N LYS A 131 -50.29 5.39 -20.17
CA LYS A 131 -49.84 4.06 -19.72
C LYS A 131 -48.47 3.74 -20.29
N ARG A 132 -48.23 4.03 -21.59
CA ARG A 132 -46.91 3.85 -22.22
C ARG A 132 -45.87 4.79 -21.67
N TRP A 133 -46.27 6.03 -21.34
CA TRP A 133 -45.41 7.01 -20.69
C TRP A 133 -44.94 6.54 -19.31
N LEU A 134 -45.87 6.05 -18.49
CA LEU A 134 -45.54 5.51 -17.17
C LEU A 134 -44.71 4.21 -17.26
N ASP A 135 -44.99 3.35 -18.25
CA ASP A 135 -44.17 2.17 -18.54
C ASP A 135 -42.75 2.56 -18.94
N PHE A 136 -42.57 3.56 -19.81
CA PHE A 136 -41.26 4.07 -20.21
C PHE A 136 -40.41 4.49 -19.01
N HIS A 137 -40.95 5.36 -18.14
CA HIS A 137 -40.23 5.77 -16.94
C HIS A 137 -39.99 4.61 -15.96
N SER A 138 -40.93 3.67 -15.84
CA SER A 138 -40.73 2.46 -15.02
C SER A 138 -39.60 1.58 -15.55
N LYS A 139 -39.49 1.41 -16.87
CA LYS A 139 -38.42 0.65 -17.52
C LYS A 139 -37.07 1.33 -17.36
N VAL A 140 -37.01 2.65 -17.57
CA VAL A 140 -35.80 3.46 -17.36
C VAL A 140 -35.33 3.36 -15.90
N ALA A 141 -36.24 3.44 -14.93
CA ALA A 141 -35.91 3.28 -13.51
C ALA A 141 -35.38 1.88 -13.18
N LYS A 142 -35.98 0.82 -13.74
CA LYS A 142 -35.46 -0.55 -13.56
C LYS A 142 -34.06 -0.74 -14.15
N VAL A 143 -33.75 -0.10 -15.27
CA VAL A 143 -32.39 -0.14 -15.84
C VAL A 143 -31.40 0.58 -14.92
N ASP A 144 -31.77 1.75 -14.38
CA ASP A 144 -30.99 2.47 -13.37
C ASP A 144 -30.71 1.58 -12.14
N ASP A 145 -31.73 0.88 -11.65
CA ASP A 145 -31.61 -0.06 -10.52
C ASP A 145 -30.66 -1.23 -10.83
N ILE A 146 -30.77 -1.85 -12.01
CA ILE A 146 -29.88 -2.95 -12.45
C ILE A 146 -28.42 -2.49 -12.48
N LEU A 147 -28.16 -1.32 -13.08
CA LEU A 147 -26.81 -0.77 -13.15
C LEU A 147 -26.26 -0.48 -11.75
N LYS A 148 -27.11 0.02 -10.84
CA LYS A 148 -26.74 0.35 -9.46
C LYS A 148 -26.47 -0.88 -8.61
N GLU A 149 -27.34 -1.90 -8.67
CA GLU A 149 -27.18 -3.17 -7.96
C GLU A 149 -25.90 -3.90 -8.38
N LYS A 150 -25.57 -3.83 -9.66
CA LYS A 150 -24.38 -4.50 -10.22
C LYS A 150 -23.09 -3.68 -10.07
N GLY A 151 -23.17 -2.48 -9.51
CA GLY A 151 -22.02 -1.62 -9.19
C GLY A 151 -21.44 -0.87 -10.39
N ILE A 152 -22.20 -0.69 -11.46
CA ILE A 152 -21.77 0.05 -12.65
C ILE A 152 -21.87 1.56 -12.34
N LYS A 153 -20.78 2.31 -12.52
CA LYS A 153 -20.80 3.78 -12.37
C LYS A 153 -21.58 4.38 -13.53
N HIS A 154 -22.70 5.04 -13.23
CA HIS A 154 -23.56 5.68 -14.22
C HIS A 154 -24.28 6.91 -13.64
N ARG A 155 -24.74 7.79 -14.52
CA ARG A 155 -25.60 8.94 -14.19
C ARG A 155 -26.46 9.33 -15.38
N LYS A 156 -27.64 9.91 -15.14
CA LYS A 156 -28.48 10.51 -16.18
C LYS A 156 -27.93 11.88 -16.57
N LEU A 157 -27.96 12.20 -17.86
CA LEU A 157 -27.53 13.52 -18.35
C LEU A 157 -28.57 14.60 -18.03
N SER A 158 -28.10 15.79 -17.66
CA SER A 158 -28.92 16.99 -17.53
C SER A 158 -29.32 17.55 -18.90
N LYS A 159 -30.29 18.47 -18.92
CA LYS A 159 -30.77 19.10 -20.17
C LYS A 159 -29.67 19.81 -20.94
N ALA A 160 -28.77 20.49 -20.23
CA ALA A 160 -27.62 21.17 -20.82
C ALA A 160 -26.63 20.17 -21.44
N GLU A 161 -26.36 19.06 -20.75
CA GLU A 161 -25.45 18.02 -21.21
C GLU A 161 -25.99 17.23 -22.40
N VAL A 162 -27.29 16.90 -22.42
CA VAL A 162 -27.93 16.26 -23.60
C VAL A 162 -27.84 17.19 -24.81
N ASN A 163 -28.10 18.48 -24.61
CA ASN A 163 -28.00 19.47 -25.67
C ASN A 163 -26.57 19.60 -26.19
N GLU A 164 -25.58 19.73 -25.30
CA GLU A 164 -24.16 19.76 -25.68
C GLU A 164 -23.74 18.48 -26.39
N TYR A 165 -24.19 17.32 -25.91
CA TYR A 165 -23.88 16.03 -26.51
C TYR A 165 -24.36 15.92 -27.95
N CYS A 166 -25.62 16.29 -28.21
CA CYS A 166 -26.18 16.30 -29.57
C CYS A 166 -25.42 17.26 -30.51
N HIS A 167 -25.05 18.44 -30.01
CA HIS A 167 -24.28 19.42 -30.80
C HIS A 167 -22.84 18.96 -31.06
N ARG A 168 -22.18 18.32 -30.08
CA ARG A 168 -20.84 17.73 -30.26
C ARG A 168 -20.87 16.56 -31.23
N PHE A 169 -21.92 15.75 -31.20
CA PHE A 169 -22.14 14.67 -32.17
C PHE A 169 -22.33 15.25 -33.58
N MET A 170 -23.19 16.25 -33.72
CA MET A 170 -23.40 16.94 -34.99
C MET A 170 -22.12 17.62 -35.50
N ALA A 171 -21.28 18.19 -34.65
CA ALA A 171 -19.97 18.73 -35.02
C ALA A 171 -18.91 17.64 -35.29
N PHE A 172 -19.16 16.44 -34.78
CA PHE A 172 -18.20 15.35 -34.57
C PHE A 172 -16.90 15.83 -33.86
N ARG A 173 -17.08 16.62 -32.79
CA ARG A 173 -16.01 17.27 -32.00
C ARG A 173 -16.19 16.99 -30.51
N PHE A 174 -15.53 15.93 -30.04
CA PHE A 174 -15.62 15.48 -28.65
C PHE A 174 -14.43 15.88 -27.76
N ARG A 175 -13.42 16.58 -28.32
CA ARG A 175 -12.33 17.16 -27.53
C ARG A 175 -12.86 18.14 -26.48
N HIS A 176 -12.19 18.19 -25.32
CA HIS A 176 -12.53 19.15 -24.27
C HIS A 176 -12.38 20.60 -24.77
N GLY A 177 -13.20 21.49 -24.19
CA GLY A 177 -13.21 22.91 -24.53
C GLY A 177 -14.23 23.29 -25.61
N PRO A 178 -14.13 24.52 -26.14
CA PRO A 178 -15.08 25.06 -27.10
C PRO A 178 -14.96 24.37 -28.46
N PHE A 179 -16.08 24.19 -29.14
CA PHE A 179 -16.15 23.68 -30.51
C PHE A 179 -16.94 24.63 -31.40
N SER A 180 -16.72 24.51 -32.71
CA SER A 180 -17.46 25.27 -33.72
C SER A 180 -18.02 24.33 -34.77
N MET A 181 -19.11 24.76 -35.41
CA MET A 181 -19.77 24.03 -36.48
C MET A 181 -19.21 24.44 -37.83
N THR A 182 -18.95 23.47 -38.70
CA THR A 182 -18.54 23.69 -40.09
C THR A 182 -19.53 23.07 -41.06
N ASN A 183 -19.60 23.61 -42.27
CA ASN A 183 -20.50 23.10 -43.31
C ASN A 183 -20.14 21.66 -43.69
N PHE A 184 -21.18 20.86 -43.91
CA PHE A 184 -21.06 19.49 -44.40
C PHE A 184 -21.11 19.44 -45.93
N LYS A 185 -20.23 18.64 -46.52
CA LYS A 185 -20.36 18.15 -47.89
C LYS A 185 -20.44 16.63 -47.84
N ALA A 186 -21.63 16.09 -48.10
CA ALA A 186 -21.85 14.65 -48.19
C ALA A 186 -21.37 14.12 -49.54
N SER A 187 -20.79 12.92 -49.54
CA SER A 187 -20.50 12.09 -50.70
C SER A 187 -20.87 10.65 -50.38
N ASP A 188 -20.84 9.78 -51.38
CA ASP A 188 -21.19 8.37 -51.21
C ASP A 188 -20.10 7.61 -50.42
N GLU A 189 -18.89 8.17 -50.28
CA GLU A 189 -17.78 7.54 -49.56
C GLU A 189 -17.57 8.09 -48.13
N TYR A 190 -17.85 9.38 -47.91
CA TYR A 190 -17.67 10.03 -46.60
C TYR A 190 -18.39 11.39 -46.51
N LEU A 191 -18.52 11.90 -45.29
CA LEU A 191 -18.95 13.27 -45.00
C LEU A 191 -17.74 14.16 -44.76
N LYS A 192 -17.57 15.21 -45.56
CA LYS A 192 -16.51 16.20 -45.36
C LYS A 192 -17.00 17.36 -44.51
N THR A 193 -16.24 17.71 -43.45
CA THR A 193 -16.50 18.84 -42.57
C THR A 193 -15.21 19.64 -42.36
N GLY A 194 -15.16 20.84 -42.93
CA GLY A 194 -13.92 21.64 -43.00
C GLY A 194 -12.77 20.87 -43.68
N GLY A 195 -11.63 20.76 -42.98
CA GLY A 195 -10.45 20.01 -43.44
C GLY A 195 -10.46 18.51 -43.11
N ARG A 196 -11.55 17.99 -42.53
CA ARG A 196 -11.65 16.61 -42.04
C ARG A 196 -12.76 15.86 -42.73
N VAL A 197 -12.70 14.54 -42.66
CA VAL A 197 -13.79 13.66 -43.09
C VAL A 197 -14.29 12.83 -41.93
N ILE A 198 -15.54 12.38 -42.05
CA ILE A 198 -16.19 11.41 -41.18
C ILE A 198 -16.68 10.30 -42.09
N ARG A 199 -16.30 9.06 -41.80
CA ARG A 199 -16.73 7.89 -42.57
C ARG A 199 -17.36 6.87 -41.64
N SER A 200 -18.51 6.33 -42.06
CA SER A 200 -19.23 5.23 -41.42
C SER A 200 -18.73 3.90 -41.96
N TYR A 201 -18.37 2.99 -41.06
CA TYR A 201 -18.00 1.61 -41.34
C TYR A 201 -19.00 0.67 -40.63
N PRO A 202 -20.12 0.31 -41.30
CA PRO A 202 -21.03 -0.68 -40.76
C PRO A 202 -20.35 -2.07 -40.77
N LEU A 203 -20.51 -2.81 -39.68
CA LEU A 203 -19.93 -4.15 -39.53
C LEU A 203 -20.61 -5.22 -40.40
N VAL A 204 -21.75 -4.91 -40.99
CA VAL A 204 -22.53 -5.84 -41.81
C VAL A 204 -22.71 -5.25 -43.20
N ASP A 205 -22.45 -6.08 -44.21
CA ASP A 205 -22.75 -5.76 -45.60
C ASP A 205 -24.19 -6.15 -45.94
N ILE A 206 -24.82 -5.34 -46.78
CA ILE A 206 -26.23 -5.48 -47.20
C ILE A 206 -26.39 -6.74 -48.07
N ASP A 207 -25.33 -7.07 -48.82
CA ASP A 207 -25.33 -8.18 -49.77
C ASP A 207 -24.88 -9.50 -49.13
N GLU A 208 -23.87 -9.48 -48.23
CA GLU A 208 -23.35 -10.66 -47.55
C GLU A 208 -23.05 -10.42 -46.06
N ILE A 209 -23.82 -11.06 -45.18
CA ILE A 209 -23.58 -11.03 -43.73
C ILE A 209 -22.46 -12.01 -43.39
N ASN A 210 -21.23 -11.50 -43.38
CA ASN A 210 -20.02 -12.26 -43.09
C ASN A 210 -19.53 -11.98 -41.65
N LEU A 211 -20.18 -12.66 -40.70
CA LEU A 211 -19.85 -12.66 -39.28
C LEU A 211 -19.27 -14.02 -38.86
N PRO A 212 -18.47 -14.08 -37.77
CA PRO A 212 -17.91 -15.33 -37.30
C PRO A 212 -19.01 -16.30 -36.83
N SER A 213 -18.80 -17.60 -37.07
CA SER A 213 -19.76 -18.65 -36.67
C SER A 213 -19.86 -18.82 -35.15
N VAL A 214 -18.83 -18.44 -34.41
CA VAL A 214 -18.80 -18.42 -32.95
C VAL A 214 -18.23 -17.09 -32.49
N ILE A 215 -18.97 -16.40 -31.62
CA ILE A 215 -18.51 -15.16 -30.99
C ILE A 215 -18.51 -15.31 -29.46
N LYS A 216 -17.52 -14.70 -28.82
CA LYS A 216 -17.37 -14.66 -27.36
C LYS A 216 -17.36 -13.20 -26.90
N PRO A 217 -17.73 -12.92 -25.64
CA PRO A 217 -17.69 -11.55 -25.09
C PRO A 217 -16.28 -10.93 -25.01
N TYR A 218 -15.23 -11.75 -25.13
CA TYR A 218 -13.82 -11.33 -25.12
C TYR A 218 -12.99 -12.23 -26.04
N THR A 219 -11.79 -11.77 -26.38
CA THR A 219 -10.74 -12.50 -27.10
C THR A 219 -9.51 -12.67 -26.21
N GLN A 220 -8.60 -13.57 -26.57
CA GLN A 220 -7.36 -13.77 -25.82
C GLN A 220 -6.15 -13.32 -26.63
N MET A 221 -5.35 -12.43 -26.05
CA MET A 221 -4.05 -12.03 -26.58
C MET A 221 -2.94 -12.73 -25.78
N SER A 222 -1.97 -13.34 -26.45
CA SER A 222 -0.82 -13.96 -25.78
C SER A 222 0.31 -12.96 -25.55
N ILE A 223 0.70 -12.75 -24.29
CA ILE A 223 1.83 -11.92 -23.88
C ILE A 223 2.79 -12.80 -23.08
N ASN A 224 4.02 -12.95 -23.56
CA ASN A 224 5.03 -13.85 -22.96
C ASN A 224 4.53 -15.30 -22.74
N GLY A 225 3.59 -15.79 -23.57
CA GLY A 225 3.01 -17.13 -23.45
C GLY A 225 1.81 -17.23 -22.49
N TYR A 226 1.37 -16.11 -21.89
CA TYR A 226 0.18 -16.04 -21.05
C TYR A 226 -0.95 -15.32 -21.78
N GLY A 227 -2.14 -15.91 -21.79
CA GLY A 227 -3.33 -15.30 -22.39
C GLY A 227 -3.94 -14.22 -21.48
N ILE A 228 -4.07 -13.00 -21.99
CA ILE A 228 -4.84 -11.91 -21.38
C ILE A 228 -6.16 -11.77 -22.13
N ALA A 229 -7.25 -11.55 -21.40
CA ALA A 229 -8.55 -11.24 -22.00
C ALA A 229 -8.62 -9.79 -22.48
N THR A 230 -9.02 -9.60 -23.73
CA THR A 230 -9.18 -8.29 -24.37
C THR A 230 -10.53 -8.19 -25.06
N ASP A 231 -11.07 -6.98 -25.14
CA ASP A 231 -12.26 -6.74 -25.95
C ASP A 231 -12.01 -7.10 -27.42
N LEU A 232 -13.05 -7.60 -28.10
CA LEU A 232 -13.02 -7.94 -29.53
C LEU A 232 -12.59 -6.74 -30.38
N LEU A 233 -13.03 -5.54 -29.99
CA LEU A 233 -12.78 -4.28 -30.70
C LEU A 233 -11.81 -3.36 -29.92
N SER A 234 -10.93 -3.93 -29.09
CA SER A 234 -9.91 -3.19 -28.33
C SER A 234 -9.02 -2.30 -29.24
N PHE A 235 -8.81 -2.69 -30.50
CA PHE A 235 -8.04 -1.95 -31.49
C PHE A 235 -8.63 -0.58 -31.87
N LEU A 236 -9.91 -0.29 -31.53
CA LEU A 236 -10.54 1.01 -31.80
C LEU A 236 -9.80 2.18 -31.12
N THR A 237 -9.08 1.92 -30.03
CA THR A 237 -8.25 2.92 -29.34
C THR A 237 -6.98 3.31 -30.08
N GLN A 238 -6.55 2.49 -31.06
CA GLN A 238 -5.24 2.58 -31.72
C GLN A 238 -5.34 2.92 -33.22
N ILE A 239 -6.51 3.36 -33.70
CA ILE A 239 -6.70 3.66 -35.13
C ILE A 239 -5.74 4.80 -35.54
N PRO A 240 -4.82 4.58 -36.50
CA PRO A 240 -3.82 5.57 -36.88
C PRO A 240 -4.47 6.78 -37.53
N PHE A 241 -3.89 7.98 -37.36
CA PHE A 241 -4.39 9.26 -37.94
C PHE A 241 -5.82 9.67 -37.57
N SER A 242 -6.55 8.86 -36.80
CA SER A 242 -7.87 9.19 -36.30
C SER A 242 -7.77 10.20 -35.16
N ASP A 243 -8.76 11.09 -35.10
CA ASP A 243 -8.90 12.08 -34.03
C ASP A 243 -10.03 11.71 -33.07
N CYS A 244 -11.07 11.08 -33.59
CA CYS A 244 -12.24 10.63 -32.85
C CYS A 244 -12.88 9.46 -33.57
N VAL A 245 -13.31 8.48 -32.79
CA VAL A 245 -14.04 7.30 -33.23
C VAL A 245 -15.30 7.21 -32.37
N VAL A 246 -16.45 6.98 -32.98
CA VAL A 246 -17.69 6.69 -32.26
C VAL A 246 -18.16 5.31 -32.69
N PHE A 247 -18.22 4.37 -31.76
CA PHE A 247 -18.78 3.07 -32.01
C PHE A 247 -20.25 3.04 -31.58
N ASN A 248 -21.15 3.13 -32.56
CA ASN A 248 -22.60 3.12 -32.36
C ASN A 248 -23.13 1.69 -32.43
N GLN A 249 -23.63 1.19 -31.31
CA GLN A 249 -24.16 -0.17 -31.13
C GLN A 249 -25.66 -0.09 -30.86
N VAL A 250 -26.49 -0.61 -31.75
CA VAL A 250 -27.95 -0.53 -31.64
C VAL A 250 -28.53 -1.93 -31.62
N VAL A 251 -29.40 -2.18 -30.64
CA VAL A 251 -30.20 -3.41 -30.48
C VAL A 251 -31.67 -3.00 -30.35
N GLN A 252 -32.46 -3.23 -31.39
CA GLN A 252 -33.90 -3.06 -31.36
C GLN A 252 -34.56 -4.38 -30.95
N ILE A 253 -35.53 -4.32 -30.03
CA ILE A 253 -36.26 -5.48 -29.52
C ILE A 253 -37.65 -5.54 -30.18
N PRO A 254 -37.79 -6.26 -31.31
CA PRO A 254 -39.04 -6.37 -32.05
C PRO A 254 -40.06 -7.29 -31.36
N GLU A 255 -41.30 -7.27 -31.87
CA GLU A 255 -42.35 -8.23 -31.50
C GLU A 255 -41.94 -9.68 -31.85
N GLN A 256 -41.68 -10.50 -30.84
CA GLN A 256 -41.13 -11.85 -30.99
C GLN A 256 -42.13 -12.78 -31.70
N ARG A 257 -43.42 -12.69 -31.36
CA ARG A 257 -44.47 -13.55 -31.94
C ARG A 257 -44.56 -13.42 -33.46
N LYS A 258 -44.36 -12.21 -33.99
CA LYS A 258 -44.42 -11.93 -35.43
C LYS A 258 -43.20 -12.52 -36.15
N LEU A 259 -42.01 -12.41 -35.55
CA LEU A 259 -40.78 -12.96 -36.10
C LEU A 259 -40.76 -14.49 -36.07
N LEU A 260 -41.17 -15.11 -34.96
CA LEU A 260 -41.27 -16.57 -34.85
C LEU A 260 -42.18 -17.15 -35.93
N ARG A 261 -43.34 -16.52 -36.18
CA ARG A 261 -44.23 -16.92 -37.29
C ARG A 261 -43.57 -16.80 -38.66
N LYS A 262 -42.81 -15.73 -38.91
CA LYS A 262 -42.06 -15.53 -40.16
C LYS A 262 -40.98 -16.61 -40.34
N LEU A 263 -40.22 -16.92 -39.30
CA LEU A 263 -39.18 -17.95 -39.32
C LEU A 263 -39.77 -19.35 -39.52
N GLN A 264 -40.85 -19.70 -38.80
CA GLN A 264 -41.56 -20.96 -39.00
C GLN A 264 -42.11 -21.10 -40.42
N ALA A 265 -42.66 -20.02 -40.99
CA ALA A 265 -43.10 -20.02 -42.39
C ALA A 265 -41.92 -20.18 -43.37
N LYS A 266 -40.75 -19.57 -43.07
CA LYS A 266 -39.52 -19.76 -43.85
C LYS A 266 -39.02 -21.20 -43.78
N ALA A 267 -38.96 -21.81 -42.60
CA ALA A 267 -38.58 -23.22 -42.41
C ALA A 267 -39.50 -24.18 -43.17
N LYS A 268 -40.82 -23.97 -43.12
CA LYS A 268 -41.80 -24.77 -43.87
C LYS A 268 -41.59 -24.68 -45.39
N ARG A 269 -41.32 -23.47 -45.91
CA ARG A 269 -41.03 -23.27 -47.34
C ARG A 269 -39.78 -24.02 -47.79
N HIS A 270 -38.67 -23.89 -47.07
CA HIS A 270 -37.44 -24.63 -47.40
C HIS A 270 -37.62 -26.15 -47.24
N GLY A 271 -38.41 -26.61 -46.26
CA GLY A 271 -38.74 -28.03 -46.10
C GLY A 271 -39.60 -28.62 -47.24
N SER A 272 -40.38 -27.80 -47.93
CA SER A 272 -41.22 -28.24 -49.06
C SER A 272 -40.45 -28.39 -50.38
N MET A 273 -39.20 -27.90 -50.46
CA MET A 273 -38.34 -27.97 -51.64
C MET A 273 -37.10 -28.82 -51.33
N PRO A 274 -37.02 -30.08 -51.80
CA PRO A 274 -35.93 -30.99 -51.45
C PRO A 274 -34.63 -30.66 -52.20
N ASP A 275 -33.93 -29.63 -51.74
CA ASP A 275 -32.58 -29.25 -52.15
C ASP A 275 -31.63 -29.36 -50.93
N PRO A 276 -30.38 -29.83 -51.08
CA PRO A 276 -29.40 -29.86 -49.98
C PRO A 276 -29.24 -28.51 -49.26
N SER A 277 -29.20 -27.39 -49.99
CA SER A 277 -29.10 -26.04 -49.40
C SER A 277 -30.34 -25.68 -48.58
N ASN A 278 -31.53 -26.03 -49.08
CA ASN A 278 -32.79 -25.82 -48.36
C ASN A 278 -32.91 -26.69 -47.11
N LYS A 279 -32.36 -27.91 -47.13
CA LYS A 279 -32.29 -28.77 -45.93
C LYS A 279 -31.41 -28.16 -44.84
N ILE A 280 -30.25 -27.62 -45.21
CA ILE A 280 -29.34 -26.92 -44.28
C ILE A 280 -30.05 -25.69 -43.70
N ALA A 281 -30.59 -24.81 -44.55
CA ALA A 281 -31.28 -23.60 -44.10
C ALA A 281 -32.48 -23.91 -43.18
N LYS A 282 -33.20 -25.01 -43.43
CA LYS A 282 -34.27 -25.47 -42.54
C LYS A 282 -33.69 -25.91 -41.19
N ALA A 283 -32.63 -26.72 -41.18
CA ALA A 283 -31.98 -27.20 -39.96
C ALA A 283 -31.48 -26.03 -39.11
N ASP A 284 -30.85 -25.02 -39.72
CA ASP A 284 -30.36 -23.81 -39.03
C ASP A 284 -31.51 -23.02 -38.38
N ILE A 285 -32.63 -22.85 -39.09
CA ILE A 285 -33.81 -22.16 -38.54
C ILE A 285 -34.42 -22.97 -37.39
N GLU A 286 -34.49 -24.29 -37.50
CA GLU A 286 -34.98 -25.16 -36.43
C GLU A 286 -34.07 -25.12 -35.20
N GLU A 287 -32.75 -25.05 -35.38
CA GLU A 287 -31.78 -24.87 -34.29
C GLU A 287 -32.01 -23.54 -33.55
N VAL A 288 -32.15 -22.43 -34.28
CA VAL A 288 -32.47 -21.12 -33.68
C VAL A 288 -33.80 -21.16 -32.94
N LEU A 289 -34.85 -21.76 -33.52
CA LEU A 289 -36.16 -21.89 -32.88
C LEU A 289 -36.11 -22.73 -31.59
N ASN A 290 -35.34 -23.82 -31.59
CA ASN A 290 -35.12 -24.65 -30.40
C ASN A 290 -34.39 -23.86 -29.32
N ARG A 291 -33.36 -23.09 -29.69
CA ARG A 291 -32.60 -22.27 -28.74
C ARG A 291 -33.45 -21.17 -28.10
N LEU A 292 -34.29 -20.50 -28.87
CA LEU A 292 -35.24 -19.50 -28.36
C LEU A 292 -36.26 -20.12 -27.38
N ALA A 293 -36.61 -21.40 -27.56
CA ALA A 293 -37.54 -22.10 -26.66
C ALA A 293 -36.88 -22.55 -25.35
N ILE A 294 -35.57 -22.86 -25.37
CA ILE A 294 -34.84 -23.40 -24.21
C ILE A 294 -34.19 -22.28 -23.38
N ASP A 295 -33.47 -21.35 -24.02
CA ASP A 295 -32.54 -20.44 -23.35
C ASP A 295 -33.18 -19.11 -22.89
N SER A 296 -34.49 -18.92 -23.07
CA SER A 296 -35.20 -17.63 -22.82
C SER A 296 -34.59 -16.42 -23.55
N THR A 297 -33.86 -16.66 -24.64
CA THR A 297 -33.24 -15.62 -25.46
C THR A 297 -34.24 -14.98 -26.42
N GLN A 298 -34.00 -13.74 -26.81
CA GLN A 298 -34.85 -12.99 -27.74
C GLN A 298 -34.14 -12.74 -29.08
N LEU A 299 -34.92 -12.66 -30.15
CA LEU A 299 -34.47 -12.19 -31.46
C LEU A 299 -34.43 -10.67 -31.48
N VAL A 300 -33.32 -10.10 -31.94
CA VAL A 300 -33.10 -8.66 -31.98
C VAL A 300 -32.58 -8.20 -33.33
N TYR A 301 -32.99 -7.01 -33.75
CA TYR A 301 -32.42 -6.34 -34.91
C TYR A 301 -31.25 -5.46 -34.48
N CYS A 302 -30.10 -5.62 -35.12
CA CYS A 302 -28.87 -4.97 -34.71
C CYS A 302 -28.28 -4.09 -35.82
N ASN A 303 -27.66 -2.99 -35.43
CA ASN A 303 -26.72 -2.23 -36.26
C ASN A 303 -25.47 -1.92 -35.43
N PHE A 304 -24.30 -2.22 -35.99
CA PHE A 304 -23.01 -1.87 -35.41
C PHE A 304 -22.26 -1.03 -36.43
N ASN A 305 -22.08 0.26 -36.12
CA ASN A 305 -21.46 1.22 -37.03
C ASN A 305 -20.29 1.93 -36.34
N ILE A 306 -19.11 1.87 -36.95
CA ILE A 306 -17.92 2.59 -36.50
C ILE A 306 -17.81 3.89 -37.31
N LEU A 307 -17.99 5.02 -36.66
CA LEU A 307 -17.80 6.35 -37.24
C LEU A 307 -16.38 6.83 -36.94
N VAL A 308 -15.58 7.11 -37.96
CA VAL A 308 -14.19 7.58 -37.77
C VAL A 308 -13.98 8.95 -38.40
N SER A 309 -13.36 9.86 -37.64
CA SER A 309 -12.88 11.14 -38.16
C SER A 309 -11.38 11.14 -38.35
N CYS A 310 -10.94 11.53 -39.55
CA CYS A 310 -9.54 11.68 -39.92
C CYS A 310 -9.35 12.81 -40.95
N PRO A 311 -8.10 13.25 -41.19
CA PRO A 311 -7.76 14.12 -42.32
C PRO A 311 -8.11 13.49 -43.67
N ALA A 312 -8.51 14.31 -44.64
CA ALA A 312 -8.97 13.82 -45.94
C ALA A 312 -7.92 13.03 -46.74
N ASP A 313 -6.63 13.28 -46.51
CA ASP A 313 -5.51 12.56 -47.14
C ASP A 313 -5.18 11.22 -46.45
N LYS A 314 -5.78 10.93 -45.28
CA LYS A 314 -5.51 9.74 -44.46
C LYS A 314 -6.66 8.73 -44.43
N VAL A 315 -7.69 8.90 -45.26
CA VAL A 315 -8.84 7.99 -45.30
C VAL A 315 -8.42 6.57 -45.66
N THR A 316 -7.65 6.40 -46.75
CA THR A 316 -7.20 5.09 -47.23
C THR A 316 -6.43 4.28 -46.17
N PRO A 317 -5.37 4.80 -45.50
CA PRO A 317 -4.67 4.03 -44.47
C PRO A 317 -5.55 3.70 -43.26
N VAL A 318 -6.49 4.58 -42.88
CA VAL A 318 -7.47 4.30 -41.82
C VAL A 318 -8.40 3.14 -42.22
N THR A 319 -8.93 3.17 -43.45
CA THR A 319 -9.78 2.10 -43.98
C THR A 319 -9.04 0.77 -44.02
N SER A 320 -7.82 0.73 -44.57
CA SER A 320 -7.03 -0.51 -44.63
C SER A 320 -6.71 -1.07 -43.25
N TYR A 321 -6.44 -0.22 -42.27
CA TYR A 321 -6.21 -0.64 -40.88
C TYR A 321 -7.46 -1.29 -40.28
N LEU A 322 -8.63 -0.65 -40.43
CA LEU A 322 -9.91 -1.16 -39.93
C LEU A 322 -10.30 -2.48 -40.60
N GLU A 323 -10.20 -2.57 -41.92
CA GLU A 323 -10.49 -3.79 -42.67
C GLU A 323 -9.60 -4.95 -42.22
N THR A 324 -8.30 -4.70 -42.04
CA THR A 324 -7.36 -5.72 -41.55
C THR A 324 -7.75 -6.20 -40.14
N LYS A 325 -8.05 -5.26 -39.23
CA LYS A 325 -8.41 -5.61 -37.84
C LYS A 325 -9.77 -6.28 -37.70
N LEU A 326 -10.76 -5.86 -38.47
CA LEU A 326 -12.06 -6.53 -38.52
C LEU A 326 -11.93 -7.94 -39.13
N TYR A 327 -11.09 -8.12 -40.15
CA TYR A 327 -10.81 -9.43 -40.72
C TYR A 327 -10.13 -10.39 -39.73
N GLU A 328 -9.19 -9.89 -38.91
CA GLU A 328 -8.61 -10.66 -37.79
C GLU A 328 -9.68 -11.15 -36.79
N CYS A 329 -10.77 -10.40 -36.62
CA CYS A 329 -11.94 -10.77 -35.81
C CYS A 329 -12.95 -11.67 -36.55
N GLY A 330 -12.71 -12.01 -37.82
CA GLY A 330 -13.65 -12.77 -38.66
C GLY A 330 -14.86 -11.95 -39.14
N ILE A 331 -14.76 -10.63 -39.15
CA ILE A 331 -15.80 -9.70 -39.61
C ILE A 331 -15.36 -9.09 -40.94
N MET A 332 -16.20 -9.22 -41.97
CA MET A 332 -15.99 -8.49 -43.23
C MET A 332 -16.89 -7.25 -43.25
N PRO A 333 -16.36 -6.03 -43.09
CA PRO A 333 -17.17 -4.82 -43.16
C PRO A 333 -17.70 -4.59 -44.58
N SER A 334 -18.80 -3.84 -44.70
CA SER A 334 -19.32 -3.47 -46.02
C SER A 334 -18.30 -2.63 -46.78
N ARG A 335 -17.95 -3.08 -48.00
CA ARG A 335 -17.04 -2.33 -48.88
C ARG A 335 -17.72 -1.12 -49.52
N THR A 336 -19.05 -1.10 -49.52
CA THR A 336 -19.87 -0.22 -50.35
C THR A 336 -21.05 0.36 -49.56
N ALA A 337 -20.78 0.97 -48.41
CA ALA A 337 -21.79 1.73 -47.66
C ALA A 337 -22.04 3.10 -48.32
N TYR A 338 -22.82 3.13 -49.41
CA TYR A 338 -23.08 4.37 -50.17
C TYR A 338 -23.99 5.38 -49.42
N ASN A 339 -24.73 4.93 -48.40
CA ASN A 339 -25.68 5.74 -47.62
C ASN A 339 -25.03 6.47 -46.43
N GLN A 340 -23.83 7.04 -46.61
CA GLN A 340 -23.03 7.66 -45.53
C GLN A 340 -23.78 8.73 -44.73
N LEU A 341 -24.58 9.58 -45.38
CA LEU A 341 -25.35 10.63 -44.71
C LEU A 341 -26.49 10.05 -43.85
N GLU A 342 -27.15 8.99 -44.33
CA GLU A 342 -28.22 8.30 -43.60
C GLU A 342 -27.64 7.59 -42.37
N LEU A 343 -26.60 6.76 -42.55
CA LEU A 343 -25.91 6.08 -41.45
C LEU A 343 -25.41 7.05 -40.36
N PHE A 344 -24.87 8.20 -40.74
CA PHE A 344 -24.43 9.22 -39.79
C PHE A 344 -25.62 9.82 -39.03
N THR A 345 -26.72 10.10 -39.73
CA THR A 345 -27.93 10.69 -39.16
C THR A 345 -28.66 9.74 -38.21
N ASP A 346 -28.71 8.47 -38.57
CA ASP A 346 -29.36 7.42 -37.78
C ASP A 346 -28.53 7.03 -36.55
N SER A 347 -27.22 7.28 -36.61
CA SER A 347 -26.32 7.11 -35.47
C SER A 347 -26.45 8.22 -34.41
N PHE A 348 -27.30 9.24 -34.60
CA PHE A 348 -27.53 10.24 -33.56
C PHE A 348 -28.15 9.61 -32.29
N PRO A 349 -27.89 10.18 -31.11
CA PRO A 349 -28.45 9.66 -29.88
C PRO A 349 -29.98 9.71 -29.89
N GLY A 350 -30.65 8.60 -29.61
CA GLY A 350 -32.11 8.51 -29.59
C GLY A 350 -32.76 8.22 -30.95
N ASN A 351 -31.97 8.11 -32.03
CA ASN A 351 -32.47 7.76 -33.37
C ASN A 351 -32.36 6.26 -33.67
N ALA A 352 -32.34 5.41 -32.65
CA ALA A 352 -32.17 3.97 -32.79
C ALA A 352 -33.19 3.29 -33.74
N TYR A 353 -34.39 3.86 -33.92
CA TYR A 353 -35.43 3.38 -34.84
C TYR A 353 -35.46 4.09 -36.21
N ALA A 354 -34.47 4.94 -36.49
CA ALA A 354 -34.33 5.61 -37.78
C ALA A 354 -33.77 4.70 -38.87
N PHE A 355 -32.86 3.78 -38.50
CA PHE A 355 -32.23 2.79 -39.38
C PHE A 355 -33.23 2.04 -40.26
N ASN A 356 -32.87 1.84 -41.53
CA ASN A 356 -33.72 1.13 -42.46
C ASN A 356 -33.77 -0.37 -42.14
N PRO A 357 -34.97 -0.96 -41.89
CA PRO A 357 -35.10 -2.37 -41.57
C PRO A 357 -34.67 -3.34 -42.66
N ASP A 358 -34.61 -2.90 -43.92
CA ASP A 358 -34.34 -3.78 -45.06
C ASP A 358 -32.84 -3.93 -45.36
N TYR A 359 -32.01 -2.93 -45.02
CA TYR A 359 -30.58 -2.96 -45.36
C TYR A 359 -29.63 -2.52 -44.24
N ASP A 360 -30.05 -1.71 -43.26
CA ASP A 360 -29.13 -1.29 -42.18
C ASP A 360 -29.16 -2.25 -40.97
N LEU A 361 -30.19 -3.09 -40.86
CA LEU A 361 -30.41 -3.97 -39.71
C LEU A 361 -30.26 -5.43 -40.10
N PHE A 362 -29.60 -6.20 -39.24
CA PHE A 362 -29.56 -7.66 -39.34
C PHE A 362 -30.20 -8.32 -38.11
N LEU A 363 -30.76 -9.51 -38.30
CA LEU A 363 -31.45 -10.26 -37.25
C LEU A 363 -30.51 -11.27 -36.60
N THR A 364 -30.38 -11.26 -35.29
CA THR A 364 -29.58 -12.24 -34.53
C THR A 364 -30.18 -12.50 -33.14
N LEU A 365 -29.57 -13.40 -32.38
CA LEU A 365 -29.89 -13.63 -30.97
C LEU A 365 -29.32 -12.51 -30.10
N SER A 366 -30.07 -12.11 -29.07
CA SER A 366 -29.68 -11.07 -28.11
C SER A 366 -28.29 -11.31 -27.49
N ASP A 367 -27.99 -12.52 -27.03
CA ASP A 367 -26.68 -12.81 -26.43
C ASP A 367 -25.53 -12.65 -27.44
N ALA A 368 -25.72 -13.08 -28.69
CA ALA A 368 -24.73 -12.92 -29.74
C ALA A 368 -24.52 -11.44 -30.10
N ALA A 369 -25.59 -10.64 -30.14
CA ALA A 369 -25.52 -9.20 -30.36
C ALA A 369 -24.68 -8.50 -29.28
N LEU A 370 -24.94 -8.83 -28.00
CA LEU A 370 -24.25 -8.21 -26.86
C LEU A 370 -22.75 -8.54 -26.82
N CYS A 371 -22.32 -9.65 -27.43
CA CYS A 371 -20.89 -9.94 -27.56
C CYS A 371 -20.12 -8.87 -28.35
N PHE A 372 -20.75 -8.20 -29.32
CA PHE A 372 -20.15 -7.11 -30.11
C PHE A 372 -20.10 -5.77 -29.37
N PHE A 373 -20.72 -5.66 -28.20
CA PHE A 373 -20.67 -4.41 -27.44
C PHE A 373 -19.27 -4.17 -26.92
N PHE A 374 -18.76 -2.93 -27.00
CA PHE A 374 -17.47 -2.57 -26.44
C PHE A 374 -17.53 -2.49 -24.90
N LYS A 375 -16.56 -3.06 -24.19
CA LYS A 375 -16.66 -3.30 -22.74
C LYS A 375 -15.56 -2.65 -21.89
N GLU A 376 -14.62 -1.95 -22.52
CA GLU A 376 -13.40 -1.47 -21.86
C GLU A 376 -13.46 0.02 -21.43
N HIS A 377 -12.70 0.39 -20.39
CA HIS A 377 -12.39 1.77 -19.98
C HIS A 377 -10.91 1.93 -19.63
N LEU A 378 -10.43 3.18 -19.67
CA LEU A 378 -9.07 3.53 -19.22
C LEU A 378 -8.92 3.44 -17.70
N LYS A 379 -7.70 3.19 -17.24
CA LYS A 379 -7.37 3.22 -15.82
C LYS A 379 -7.56 4.64 -15.26
N GLY A 380 -8.34 4.75 -14.19
CA GLY A 380 -8.64 6.01 -13.52
C GLY A 380 -7.71 6.34 -12.36
N SER A 381 -7.75 7.61 -11.94
CA SER A 381 -7.13 8.09 -10.71
C SER A 381 -8.05 7.88 -9.49
N GLU A 382 -7.46 7.68 -8.31
CA GLU A 382 -8.18 7.48 -7.06
C GLU A 382 -8.47 8.79 -6.32
N GLU A 383 -9.62 8.88 -5.67
CA GLU A 383 -9.91 9.97 -4.72
C GLU A 383 -9.26 9.63 -3.37
N THR A 384 -8.09 10.21 -3.09
CA THR A 384 -7.29 9.91 -1.88
C THR A 384 -6.55 11.16 -1.35
N PRO A 385 -6.40 11.30 -0.02
CA PRO A 385 -5.55 12.32 0.58
C PRO A 385 -4.05 11.98 0.56
N LEU A 386 -3.68 10.75 0.17
CA LEU A 386 -2.31 10.32 -0.09
C LEU A 386 -2.19 9.96 -1.57
N THR A 387 -1.69 10.90 -2.38
CA THR A 387 -1.59 10.76 -3.84
C THR A 387 -0.20 10.30 -4.24
N THR A 388 -0.07 9.07 -4.72
CA THR A 388 1.14 8.59 -5.38
C THR A 388 0.86 8.42 -6.87
N TYR A 389 1.50 9.24 -7.69
CA TYR A 389 1.42 9.21 -9.14
C TYR A 389 2.30 8.12 -9.72
N TYR A 390 1.67 7.33 -10.57
CA TYR A 390 2.25 6.39 -11.51
C TYR A 390 1.75 6.75 -12.91
N THR A 391 2.06 5.94 -13.91
CA THR A 391 1.31 5.94 -15.17
C THR A 391 0.46 4.69 -15.30
N ASP A 392 -0.59 4.75 -16.10
CA ASP A 392 -1.16 3.55 -16.69
C ASP A 392 -0.16 2.92 -17.68
N ARG A 393 -0.57 1.83 -18.32
CA ARG A 393 0.28 1.12 -19.27
C ARG A 393 0.37 1.83 -20.63
N GLN A 394 -0.46 2.84 -20.88
CA GLN A 394 -0.45 3.71 -22.06
C GLN A 394 0.37 5.00 -21.86
N GLY A 395 0.85 5.24 -20.64
CA GLY A 395 1.73 6.37 -20.31
C GLY A 395 0.97 7.61 -19.86
N LEU A 396 -0.28 7.46 -19.43
CA LEU A 396 -1.08 8.52 -18.83
C LEU A 396 -0.86 8.52 -17.31
N PRO A 397 -0.53 9.67 -16.67
CA PRO A 397 -0.40 9.70 -15.22
C PRO A 397 -1.71 9.36 -14.50
N VAL A 398 -1.63 8.47 -13.52
CA VAL A 398 -2.72 8.04 -12.65
C VAL A 398 -2.28 8.13 -11.19
N CYS A 399 -3.11 8.72 -10.33
CA CYS A 399 -2.83 8.75 -8.89
C CYS A 399 -3.49 7.58 -8.17
N ILE A 400 -2.76 6.97 -7.26
CA ILE A 400 -3.26 5.92 -6.37
C ILE A 400 -2.82 6.19 -4.94
N ASP A 401 -3.58 5.66 -3.98
CA ASP A 401 -3.08 5.46 -2.62
C ASP A 401 -2.23 4.19 -2.60
N ILE A 402 -0.90 4.33 -2.55
CA ILE A 402 0.02 3.18 -2.49
C ILE A 402 -0.25 2.27 -1.28
N THR A 403 -0.81 2.83 -0.20
CA THR A 403 -1.13 2.08 1.02
C THR A 403 -2.48 1.38 0.93
N GLY A 404 -3.43 1.93 0.15
CA GLY A 404 -4.82 1.50 0.07
C GLY A 404 -5.66 1.79 1.32
N LYS A 405 -5.14 2.57 2.28
CA LYS A 405 -5.74 2.77 3.61
C LYS A 405 -6.52 4.07 3.74
N GLU A 406 -6.10 5.12 3.02
CA GLU A 406 -6.60 6.49 3.16
C GLU A 406 -7.55 6.92 2.03
N GLY A 407 -7.57 6.18 0.93
CA GLY A 407 -8.51 6.43 -0.17
C GLY A 407 -9.98 6.33 0.25
N LYS A 408 -10.86 6.99 -0.51
CA LYS A 408 -12.33 6.93 -0.32
C LYS A 408 -12.85 5.49 -0.29
N VAL A 409 -12.23 4.61 -1.08
CA VAL A 409 -12.45 3.17 -1.01
C VAL A 409 -11.25 2.56 -0.28
N LYS A 410 -11.45 2.17 0.97
CA LYS A 410 -10.42 1.53 1.79
C LYS A 410 -10.24 0.07 1.34
N MET A 411 -9.02 -0.29 0.94
CA MET A 411 -8.62 -1.61 0.46
C MET A 411 -7.79 -2.40 1.48
N THR A 412 -7.14 -1.72 2.42
CA THR A 412 -6.22 -2.32 3.41
C THR A 412 -6.49 -1.81 4.82
N ASP A 413 -6.13 -2.60 5.84
CA ASP A 413 -6.24 -2.20 7.24
C ASP A 413 -4.95 -1.60 7.79
N ASN A 414 -3.81 -2.00 7.24
CA ASN A 414 -2.51 -1.41 7.50
C ASN A 414 -1.83 -0.93 6.22
N ALA A 415 -0.90 0.02 6.39
CA ALA A 415 -0.14 0.61 5.29
C ALA A 415 1.22 -0.07 5.09
N ASN A 416 1.47 -1.19 5.77
CA ASN A 416 2.76 -1.85 5.70
C ASN A 416 2.89 -2.54 4.34
N PHE A 417 4.09 -2.48 3.77
CA PHE A 417 4.34 -3.07 2.47
C PHE A 417 5.55 -3.99 2.45
N PHE A 418 5.51 -4.93 1.51
CA PHE A 418 6.61 -5.80 1.17
C PHE A 418 6.91 -5.65 -0.33
N CYS A 419 8.14 -5.30 -0.68
CA CYS A 419 8.58 -5.08 -2.05
C CYS A 419 9.67 -6.07 -2.45
N ILE A 420 9.50 -6.74 -3.59
CA ILE A 420 10.48 -7.68 -4.11
C ILE A 420 10.76 -7.47 -5.60
N GLY A 421 12.04 -7.55 -5.97
CA GLY A 421 12.48 -7.39 -7.35
C GLY A 421 13.95 -7.78 -7.52
N PRO A 422 14.32 -8.60 -8.51
CA PRO A 422 15.73 -8.96 -8.71
C PRO A 422 16.63 -7.73 -8.97
N SER A 423 17.94 -7.91 -8.85
CA SER A 423 18.92 -6.87 -9.22
C SER A 423 18.70 -6.38 -10.66
N GLY A 424 18.69 -5.05 -10.83
CA GLY A 424 18.44 -4.37 -12.12
C GLY A 424 16.96 -4.26 -12.54
N SER A 425 16.01 -4.73 -11.73
CA SER A 425 14.57 -4.62 -12.03
C SER A 425 14.01 -3.19 -11.91
N GLY A 426 14.71 -2.29 -11.22
CA GLY A 426 14.30 -0.90 -10.99
C GLY A 426 13.77 -0.60 -9.59
N LYS A 427 14.03 -1.47 -8.59
CA LYS A 427 13.54 -1.30 -7.20
C LYS A 427 13.85 0.06 -6.59
N SER A 428 15.14 0.40 -6.51
CA SER A 428 15.56 1.65 -5.86
C SER A 428 15.06 2.88 -6.63
N PHE A 429 14.89 2.78 -7.96
CA PHE A 429 14.28 3.84 -8.77
C PHE A 429 12.79 4.04 -8.43
N HIS A 430 12.04 2.94 -8.33
CA HIS A 430 10.64 2.96 -7.91
C HIS A 430 10.48 3.50 -6.48
N MET A 431 11.31 3.03 -5.55
CA MET A 431 11.29 3.49 -4.16
C MET A 431 11.70 4.96 -4.00
N ASN A 432 12.66 5.46 -4.79
CA ASN A 432 12.99 6.89 -4.84
C ASN A 432 11.77 7.73 -5.28
N SER A 433 11.04 7.29 -6.30
CA SER A 433 9.79 7.94 -6.74
C SER A 433 8.75 7.96 -5.62
N VAL A 434 8.54 6.84 -4.93
CA VAL A 434 7.60 6.76 -3.79
C VAL A 434 8.03 7.69 -2.66
N VAL A 435 9.30 7.64 -2.23
CA VAL A 435 9.84 8.45 -1.14
C VAL A 435 9.73 9.94 -1.43
N ARG A 436 10.06 10.39 -2.65
CA ARG A 436 9.86 11.78 -3.06
C ARG A 436 8.41 12.20 -2.82
N GLN A 437 7.45 11.42 -3.33
CA GLN A 437 6.04 11.76 -3.26
C GLN A 437 5.50 11.74 -1.83
N LEU A 438 6.02 10.87 -0.96
CA LEU A 438 5.71 10.87 0.47
C LEU A 438 6.24 12.13 1.17
N LEU A 439 7.49 12.53 0.90
CA LEU A 439 8.12 13.72 1.48
C LEU A 439 7.39 15.01 1.11
N GLU A 440 6.97 15.14 -0.15
CA GLU A 440 6.18 16.29 -0.62
C GLU A 440 4.82 16.39 0.08
N GLN A 441 4.27 15.25 0.52
CA GLN A 441 3.02 15.16 1.27
C GLN A 441 3.24 15.13 2.80
N GLN A 442 4.32 15.76 3.26
CA GLN A 442 4.64 15.96 4.69
C GLN A 442 4.75 14.65 5.49
N THR A 443 5.24 13.57 4.86
CA THR A 443 5.57 12.32 5.54
C THR A 443 7.00 12.37 6.04
N ASP A 444 7.23 12.05 7.31
CA ASP A 444 8.60 11.88 7.82
C ASP A 444 9.11 10.50 7.37
N VAL A 445 10.24 10.44 6.67
CA VAL A 445 10.80 9.20 6.11
C VAL A 445 12.12 8.88 6.80
N VAL A 446 12.20 7.67 7.35
CA VAL A 446 13.44 7.05 7.82
C VAL A 446 13.74 5.88 6.90
N MET A 447 14.92 5.90 6.29
CA MET A 447 15.34 4.92 5.31
C MET A 447 16.61 4.21 5.75
N VAL A 448 16.64 2.90 5.56
CA VAL A 448 17.84 2.07 5.70
C VAL A 448 18.25 1.63 4.31
N ASP A 449 19.42 2.06 3.87
CA ASP A 449 19.97 1.85 2.54
C ASP A 449 21.18 0.93 2.58
N THR A 450 21.34 0.15 1.51
CA THR A 450 22.51 -0.67 1.23
C THR A 450 22.91 -0.41 -0.23
N GLY A 451 23.83 0.53 -0.44
CA GLY A 451 24.38 0.80 -1.78
C GLY A 451 24.26 2.25 -2.28
N ASP A 452 24.17 3.22 -1.37
CA ASP A 452 24.14 4.66 -1.66
C ASP A 452 23.01 5.08 -2.63
N SER A 453 21.95 4.29 -2.76
CA SER A 453 20.88 4.50 -3.74
C SER A 453 20.06 5.76 -3.48
N TYR A 454 20.07 6.27 -2.25
CA TYR A 454 19.26 7.44 -1.84
C TYR A 454 20.08 8.70 -1.57
N GLU A 455 21.40 8.70 -1.85
CA GLU A 455 22.27 9.87 -1.68
C GLU A 455 21.73 11.10 -2.46
N GLY A 456 21.31 10.89 -3.72
CA GLY A 456 20.84 11.96 -4.60
C GLY A 456 19.59 12.67 -4.11
N ILE A 457 18.55 11.89 -3.77
CA ILE A 457 17.28 12.44 -3.26
C ILE A 457 17.44 13.04 -1.86
N CYS A 458 18.30 12.45 -1.01
CA CYS A 458 18.61 12.99 0.31
C CYS A 458 19.30 14.35 0.20
N GLY A 459 20.28 14.48 -0.69
CA GLY A 459 20.91 15.76 -1.01
C GLY A 459 19.94 16.79 -1.57
N TYR A 460 18.98 16.40 -2.42
CA TYR A 460 17.95 17.29 -2.97
C TYR A 460 17.06 17.89 -1.87
N TYR A 461 16.53 17.06 -0.96
CA TYR A 461 15.67 17.51 0.14
C TYR A 461 16.44 18.08 1.34
N LYS A 462 17.77 18.16 1.26
CA LYS A 462 18.65 18.54 2.37
C LYS A 462 18.40 17.68 3.62
N GLY A 463 18.10 16.40 3.40
CA GLY A 463 17.94 15.42 4.46
C GLY A 463 19.27 15.06 5.11
N THR A 464 19.20 14.25 6.16
CA THR A 464 20.38 13.78 6.88
C THR A 464 20.81 12.41 6.35
N TYR A 465 21.94 12.39 5.65
CA TYR A 465 22.56 11.17 5.15
C TYR A 465 23.66 10.71 6.12
N ILE A 466 23.47 9.54 6.72
CA ILE A 466 24.38 8.97 7.73
C ILE A 466 25.03 7.72 7.14
N SER A 467 26.32 7.81 6.82
CA SER A 467 27.12 6.65 6.40
C SER A 467 28.03 6.23 7.53
N TYR A 468 28.16 4.93 7.74
CA TYR A 468 29.14 4.39 8.68
C TYR A 468 30.59 4.71 8.23
N SER A 469 31.44 5.11 9.17
CA SER A 469 32.90 5.14 9.02
C SER A 469 33.55 4.81 10.36
N LYS A 470 34.81 4.37 10.36
CA LYS A 470 35.51 4.09 11.62
C LYS A 470 35.71 5.36 12.44
N GLU A 471 35.90 6.50 11.77
CA GLU A 471 36.11 7.81 12.37
C GLU A 471 34.80 8.46 12.83
N LYS A 472 33.68 8.13 12.17
CA LYS A 472 32.33 8.57 12.53
C LYS A 472 31.39 7.36 12.47
N PRO A 473 31.35 6.52 13.53
CA PRO A 473 30.43 5.40 13.59
C PRO A 473 28.99 5.90 13.66
N ILE A 474 28.05 5.06 13.24
CA ILE A 474 26.63 5.31 13.50
C ILE A 474 26.42 5.04 14.99
N SER A 475 26.37 6.10 15.77
CA SER A 475 26.33 6.04 17.23
C SER A 475 25.11 6.75 17.79
N MET A 476 24.50 6.15 18.80
CA MET A 476 23.31 6.67 19.48
C MET A 476 23.35 6.27 20.96
N ASN A 477 22.65 7.00 21.83
CA ASN A 477 22.49 6.60 23.23
C ASN A 477 21.09 6.02 23.46
N PRO A 478 20.89 4.70 23.26
CA PRO A 478 19.58 4.08 23.44
C PRO A 478 19.08 4.16 24.89
N PHE A 479 19.97 4.38 25.87
CA PHE A 479 19.61 4.44 27.29
C PHE A 479 19.09 5.82 27.71
N LYS A 480 19.25 6.84 26.88
CA LYS A 480 18.71 8.17 27.14
C LYS A 480 17.19 8.13 27.02
N VAL A 481 16.51 8.54 28.09
CA VAL A 481 15.04 8.57 28.17
C VAL A 481 14.64 9.85 28.88
N THR A 482 13.72 10.59 28.29
CA THR A 482 13.15 11.80 28.91
C THR A 482 12.12 11.44 29.98
N LYS A 483 11.80 12.39 30.88
CA LYS A 483 10.78 12.14 31.92
C LYS A 483 9.41 11.81 31.32
N GLU A 484 9.05 12.49 30.24
CA GLU A 484 7.79 12.26 29.51
C GLU A 484 7.73 10.85 28.90
N GLU A 485 8.83 10.38 28.30
CA GLU A 485 8.93 9.01 27.78
C GLU A 485 8.89 7.96 28.89
N TYR A 486 9.52 8.24 30.04
CA TYR A 486 9.47 7.33 31.19
C TYR A 486 8.04 7.19 31.74
N ASP A 487 7.32 8.30 31.87
CA ASP A 487 5.96 8.26 32.43
C ASP A 487 4.94 7.67 31.44
N GLN A 488 5.13 7.83 30.11
CA GLN A 488 4.14 7.43 29.10
C GLN A 488 4.48 6.12 28.34
N ASN A 489 5.76 5.83 28.10
CA ASN A 489 6.20 4.81 27.12
C ASN A 489 7.30 3.86 27.64
N PHE A 490 7.61 3.87 28.95
CA PHE A 490 8.73 3.10 29.49
C PHE A 490 8.68 1.60 29.21
N GLY A 491 7.49 1.00 29.20
CA GLY A 491 7.32 -0.44 28.96
C GLY A 491 7.91 -0.90 27.62
N GLU A 492 7.82 -0.09 26.58
CA GLU A 492 8.32 -0.43 25.24
C GLU A 492 9.80 -0.15 25.10
N LYS A 493 10.26 1.00 25.61
CA LYS A 493 11.68 1.34 25.68
C LYS A 493 12.46 0.27 26.45
N LYS A 494 11.88 -0.22 27.55
CA LYS A 494 12.40 -1.36 28.31
C LYS A 494 12.50 -2.63 27.47
N ASN A 495 11.47 -2.97 26.69
CA ASN A 495 11.53 -4.14 25.81
C ASN A 495 12.60 -4.00 24.73
N PHE A 496 12.76 -2.81 24.16
CA PHE A 496 13.83 -2.50 23.21
C PHE A 496 15.22 -2.67 23.83
N LEU A 497 15.47 -2.05 24.99
CA LEU A 497 16.75 -2.16 25.71
C LEU A 497 17.05 -3.60 26.10
N LYS A 498 16.04 -4.36 26.51
CA LYS A 498 16.15 -5.79 26.80
C LYS A 498 16.57 -6.57 25.56
N SER A 499 15.94 -6.35 24.42
CA SER A 499 16.33 -6.98 23.15
C SER A 499 17.74 -6.60 22.73
N LEU A 500 18.14 -5.34 22.90
CA LEU A 500 19.49 -4.86 22.61
C LEU A 500 20.54 -5.56 23.49
N ILE A 501 20.29 -5.66 24.80
CA ILE A 501 21.21 -6.31 25.75
C ILE A 501 21.32 -7.81 25.45
N PHE A 502 20.22 -8.49 25.14
CA PHE A 502 20.26 -9.91 24.78
C PHE A 502 20.95 -10.15 23.44
N LEU A 503 20.76 -9.28 22.46
CA LEU A 503 21.49 -9.35 21.21
C LEU A 503 23.01 -9.24 21.45
N ILE A 504 23.45 -8.34 22.33
CA ILE A 504 24.87 -8.19 22.68
C ILE A 504 25.37 -9.41 23.47
N TYR A 505 24.61 -9.89 24.46
CA TYR A 505 25.04 -10.95 25.37
C TYR A 505 24.97 -12.36 24.76
N LYS A 506 23.93 -12.66 23.99
CA LYS A 506 23.61 -14.02 23.48
C LYS A 506 23.67 -14.13 21.96
N GLY A 507 23.68 -13.01 21.22
CA GLY A 507 23.62 -13.01 19.76
C GLY A 507 22.31 -13.61 19.24
N ASN A 508 22.40 -14.84 18.72
CA ASN A 508 21.27 -15.55 18.11
C ASN A 508 20.56 -16.54 19.07
N GLU A 509 21.09 -16.75 20.28
CA GLU A 509 20.48 -17.66 21.26
C GLU A 509 19.32 -17.02 22.02
N PHE A 510 18.32 -17.83 22.39
CA PHE A 510 17.21 -17.36 23.21
C PHE A 510 17.63 -17.19 24.69
N PRO A 511 17.20 -16.10 25.35
CA PRO A 511 17.42 -15.95 26.78
C PRO A 511 16.60 -16.97 27.58
N THR A 512 17.18 -17.48 28.66
CA THR A 512 16.43 -18.28 29.63
C THR A 512 15.45 -17.40 30.42
N LYS A 513 14.41 -17.99 31.02
CA LYS A 513 13.43 -17.25 31.85
C LYS A 513 14.09 -16.48 33.00
N ILE A 514 15.16 -17.05 33.55
CA ILE A 514 15.93 -16.43 34.63
C ILE A 514 16.70 -15.21 34.12
N GLU A 515 17.38 -15.34 32.99
CA GLU A 515 18.10 -14.23 32.36
C GLU A 515 17.12 -13.11 31.97
N ASP A 516 15.97 -13.44 31.39
CA ASP A 516 14.91 -12.47 31.06
C ASP A 516 14.43 -11.71 32.29
N MET A 517 14.16 -12.42 33.40
CA MET A 517 13.76 -11.81 34.67
C MET A 517 14.84 -10.85 35.20
N LEU A 518 16.11 -11.29 35.24
CA LEU A 518 17.24 -10.50 35.77
C LEU A 518 17.45 -9.22 34.97
N ILE A 519 17.55 -9.32 33.64
CA ILE A 519 17.78 -8.15 32.78
C ILE A 519 16.56 -7.22 32.82
N ASN A 520 15.34 -7.75 32.80
CA ASN A 520 14.13 -6.93 32.91
C ASN A 520 14.06 -6.17 34.25
N GLN A 521 14.39 -6.82 35.37
CA GLN A 521 14.40 -6.19 36.69
C GLN A 521 15.48 -5.11 36.80
N THR A 522 16.70 -5.39 36.34
CA THR A 522 17.80 -4.42 36.39
C THR A 522 17.52 -3.17 35.57
N ILE A 523 16.89 -3.28 34.40
CA ILE A 523 16.49 -2.10 33.60
C ILE A 523 15.45 -1.27 34.37
N VAL A 524 14.43 -1.90 34.96
CA VAL A 524 13.39 -1.16 35.72
C VAL A 524 14.02 -0.41 36.89
N GLU A 525 14.82 -1.09 37.70
CA GLU A 525 15.46 -0.50 38.87
C GLU A 525 16.48 0.58 38.49
N TYR A 526 17.17 0.44 37.36
CA TYR A 526 18.12 1.44 36.85
C TYR A 526 17.44 2.80 36.56
N TYR A 527 16.31 2.79 35.86
CA TYR A 527 15.56 4.02 35.60
C TYR A 527 14.82 4.54 36.83
N GLU A 528 14.36 3.66 37.71
CA GLU A 528 13.79 4.06 38.99
C GLU A 528 14.82 4.79 39.86
N ALA A 529 16.07 4.31 39.90
CA ALA A 529 17.16 4.96 40.62
C ALA A 529 17.53 6.35 40.06
N TYR A 530 17.33 6.57 38.75
CA TYR A 530 17.57 7.87 38.11
C TYR A 530 16.41 8.86 38.35
N PHE A 531 15.16 8.44 38.09
CA PHE A 531 13.99 9.32 38.18
C PHE A 531 13.47 9.49 39.62
N HIS A 532 13.73 8.53 40.50
CA HIS A 532 13.34 8.54 41.92
C HIS A 532 14.52 8.12 42.80
N PRO A 533 15.53 8.99 42.98
CA PRO A 533 16.74 8.64 43.71
C PRO A 533 16.43 8.24 45.16
N PHE A 534 16.87 7.04 45.55
CA PHE A 534 16.69 6.56 46.91
C PHE A 534 17.54 7.38 47.89
N THR A 535 16.91 7.88 48.95
CA THR A 535 17.58 8.67 49.99
C THR A 535 17.66 7.91 51.32
N LYS A 536 16.51 7.48 51.84
CA LYS A 536 16.37 6.66 53.04
C LYS A 536 15.02 5.93 53.04
N PHE A 537 14.92 4.85 53.80
CA PHE A 537 13.62 4.23 54.06
C PHE A 537 12.79 5.12 54.99
N THR A 538 11.48 5.16 54.76
CA THR A 538 10.54 5.70 55.74
C THR A 538 10.40 4.73 56.93
N GLU A 539 10.04 5.24 58.11
CA GLU A 539 9.81 4.43 59.32
C GLU A 539 8.86 3.25 59.04
N LYS A 540 7.81 3.48 58.25
CA LYS A 540 6.81 2.46 57.87
C LYS A 540 7.39 1.36 56.97
N GLU A 541 8.27 1.72 56.03
CA GLU A 541 8.96 0.74 55.17
C GLU A 541 9.98 -0.08 55.94
N ARG A 542 10.71 0.59 56.85
CA ARG A 542 11.67 -0.05 57.76
C ARG A 542 10.98 -1.08 58.64
N GLU A 543 9.81 -0.73 59.20
CA GLU A 543 9.00 -1.63 60.00
C GLU A 543 8.40 -2.80 59.19
N GLY A 544 7.97 -2.54 57.95
CA GLY A 544 7.51 -3.59 57.02
C GLY A 544 8.62 -4.59 56.63
N LEU A 545 9.84 -4.09 56.37
CA LEU A 545 11.03 -4.92 56.13
C LEU A 545 11.39 -5.75 57.37
N ARG A 546 11.33 -5.13 58.55
CA ARG A 546 11.58 -5.80 59.83
C ARG A 546 10.62 -6.96 60.04
N GLN A 547 9.33 -6.77 59.78
CA GLN A 547 8.33 -7.83 59.88
C GLN A 547 8.60 -8.98 58.89
N LYS A 548 8.90 -8.67 57.62
CA LYS A 548 9.21 -9.69 56.61
C LYS A 548 10.46 -10.51 56.96
N LEU A 549 11.55 -9.84 57.33
CA LEU A 549 12.81 -10.50 57.70
C LEU A 549 12.66 -11.32 58.99
N LEU A 550 11.84 -10.86 59.93
CA LEU A 550 11.55 -11.60 61.17
C LEU A 550 10.71 -12.86 60.91
N VAL A 551 9.77 -12.81 59.96
CA VAL A 551 9.03 -14.00 59.52
C VAL A 551 9.94 -14.99 58.79
N ALA A 552 10.80 -14.51 57.88
CA ALA A 552 11.76 -15.35 57.17
C ALA A 552 12.75 -16.02 58.13
N SER A 553 13.29 -15.27 59.10
CA SER A 553 14.19 -15.79 60.13
C SER A 553 13.53 -16.82 61.06
N LYS A 554 12.21 -16.74 61.27
CA LYS A 554 11.44 -17.75 62.04
C LYS A 554 11.12 -19.00 61.22
N MET A 555 11.15 -18.91 59.90
CA MET A 555 10.89 -20.05 59.00
C MET A 555 12.16 -20.87 58.73
N GLU A 556 13.35 -20.27 58.86
CA GLU A 556 14.67 -20.94 58.73
C GLU A 556 15.19 -21.58 60.05
N GLU A 557 14.30 -22.05 60.94
CA GLU A 557 14.69 -22.66 62.23
C GLU A 557 15.51 -23.97 62.04
N ASP A 558 16.82 -23.84 61.87
CA ASP A 558 17.79 -24.89 62.16
C ASP A 558 17.97 -24.98 63.70
N TYR A 559 17.62 -26.12 64.29
CA TYR A 559 17.80 -26.41 65.72
C TYR A 559 19.25 -26.13 66.19
N ASP A 560 20.23 -26.38 65.32
CA ASP A 560 21.66 -26.18 65.58
C ASP A 560 22.03 -24.70 65.76
N LYS A 561 21.41 -23.78 65.00
CA LYS A 561 21.67 -22.33 65.10
C LYS A 561 21.08 -21.73 66.38
N PHE A 562 19.94 -22.27 66.83
CA PHE A 562 19.32 -21.89 68.10
C PHE A 562 20.20 -22.35 69.28
N SER A 563 20.69 -23.60 69.25
CA SER A 563 21.59 -24.13 70.28
C SER A 563 22.87 -23.30 70.41
N HIS A 564 23.57 -23.06 69.28
CA HIS A 564 24.80 -22.26 69.28
C HIS A 564 24.57 -20.82 69.77
N SER A 565 23.48 -20.18 69.36
CA SER A 565 23.17 -18.81 69.80
C SER A 565 22.81 -18.76 71.29
N MET A 566 22.23 -19.83 71.84
CA MET A 566 21.93 -19.93 73.27
C MET A 566 23.21 -20.16 74.09
N GLU A 567 24.14 -20.97 73.59
CA GLU A 567 25.48 -21.17 74.16
C GLU A 567 26.28 -19.86 74.21
N ASP A 568 26.25 -19.04 73.15
CA ASP A 568 26.87 -17.71 73.12
C ASP A 568 26.26 -16.74 74.15
N ILE A 569 24.93 -16.77 74.32
CA ILE A 569 24.24 -15.97 75.34
C ILE A 569 24.63 -16.44 76.74
N ASP A 570 24.75 -17.76 76.94
CA ASP A 570 25.21 -18.33 78.20
C ASP A 570 26.66 -17.94 78.54
N ALA A 571 27.56 -17.97 77.55
CA ALA A 571 28.92 -17.47 77.69
C ALA A 571 28.93 -15.97 78.07
N GLN A 572 28.14 -15.13 77.40
CA GLN A 572 28.05 -13.69 77.70
C GLN A 572 27.50 -13.37 79.10
N ILE A 573 26.61 -14.21 79.64
CA ILE A 573 26.10 -14.05 81.00
C ILE A 573 27.15 -14.48 82.04
N GLN A 574 27.98 -15.48 81.72
CA GLN A 574 29.02 -16.00 82.63
C GLN A 574 30.30 -15.16 82.64
N ASP A 575 30.59 -14.42 81.56
CA ASP A 575 31.80 -13.61 81.44
C ASP A 575 31.76 -12.37 82.36
N ALA A 576 32.88 -12.06 83.01
CA ALA A 576 33.01 -10.93 83.94
C ALA A 576 33.01 -9.58 83.18
N GLU A 577 32.39 -8.53 83.73
CA GLU A 577 32.47 -7.18 83.13
C GLU A 577 33.94 -6.78 82.98
N THR A 578 34.42 -6.68 81.73
CA THR A 578 35.63 -5.94 81.42
C THR A 578 35.24 -4.47 81.32
N ASP A 579 35.84 -3.67 82.20
CA ASP A 579 35.56 -2.24 82.36
C ASP A 579 36.21 -1.42 81.22
N LYS A 580 35.83 -1.71 79.98
CA LYS A 580 36.29 -0.96 78.81
C LYS A 580 35.14 -0.28 78.08
N GLN A 581 35.29 1.05 78.05
CA GLN A 581 34.65 2.05 77.20
C GLN A 581 33.30 2.63 77.65
N SER A 582 33.45 3.58 78.57
CA SER A 582 32.76 4.87 78.56
C SER A 582 32.97 5.64 77.23
N GLU A 583 32.38 5.20 76.13
CA GLU A 583 32.24 6.03 74.92
C GLU A 583 30.77 6.11 74.52
N SER A 584 30.25 7.34 74.58
CA SER A 584 28.95 7.83 74.09
C SER A 584 27.69 6.96 74.31
N LYS A 585 27.10 7.04 75.52
CA LYS A 585 25.72 6.57 75.79
C LYS A 585 24.64 7.25 74.93
N ALA A 586 24.96 8.36 74.27
CA ALA A 586 24.00 9.18 73.54
C ALA A 586 23.59 8.62 72.16
N LEU A 587 24.28 7.60 71.65
CA LEU A 587 24.05 7.03 70.31
C LEU A 587 23.58 5.56 70.31
N MET A 588 23.32 4.96 71.48
CA MET A 588 22.88 3.55 71.54
C MET A 588 21.40 3.38 71.18
N LEU A 589 21.10 2.38 70.35
CA LEU A 589 19.74 2.00 69.98
C LEU A 589 18.95 1.55 71.24
N PRO A 590 17.65 1.87 71.37
CA PRO A 590 16.83 1.47 72.52
C PRO A 590 16.85 -0.05 72.80
N THR A 591 16.91 -0.85 71.73
CA THR A 591 17.00 -2.32 71.79
C THR A 591 18.34 -2.80 72.35
N GLU A 592 19.45 -2.13 72.02
CA GLU A 592 20.80 -2.43 72.56
C GLU A 592 20.91 -2.05 74.03
N ALA A 593 20.37 -0.89 74.41
CA ALA A 593 20.30 -0.47 75.81
C ALA A 593 19.46 -1.45 76.66
N ARG A 594 18.35 -1.96 76.12
CA ARG A 594 17.53 -2.98 76.79
C ARG A 594 18.24 -4.34 76.88
N ARG A 595 18.95 -4.76 75.82
CA ARG A 595 19.79 -5.98 75.84
C ARG A 595 20.86 -5.92 76.93
N LEU A 596 21.59 -4.81 77.04
CA LEU A 596 22.61 -4.61 78.08
C LEU A 596 22.02 -4.61 79.49
N LYS A 597 20.83 -4.01 79.66
CA LYS A 597 20.11 -4.05 80.95
C LYS A 597 19.70 -5.47 81.33
N LEU A 598 19.17 -6.24 80.38
CA LEU A 598 18.80 -7.64 80.58
C LEU A 598 20.02 -8.51 80.91
N LEU A 599 21.16 -8.33 80.22
CA LEU A 599 22.41 -9.02 80.55
C LEU A 599 22.88 -8.74 81.98
N ARG A 600 22.81 -7.47 82.43
CA ARG A 600 23.13 -7.09 83.82
C ARG A 600 22.18 -7.71 84.84
N GLN A 601 20.88 -7.74 84.53
CA GLN A 601 19.88 -8.38 85.39
C GLN A 601 20.07 -9.90 85.45
N CYS A 602 20.37 -10.56 84.31
CA CYS A 602 20.74 -11.98 84.27
C CYS A 602 21.98 -12.26 85.13
N ARG A 603 23.03 -11.45 85.02
CA ARG A 603 24.25 -11.58 85.85
C ARG A 603 23.95 -11.44 87.34
N SER A 604 23.17 -10.44 87.73
CA SER A 604 22.76 -10.23 89.12
C SER A 604 21.90 -11.37 89.66
N LEU A 605 20.94 -11.88 88.87
CA LEU A 605 20.12 -13.02 89.24
C LEU A 605 20.93 -14.33 89.29
N LEU A 606 21.96 -14.46 88.45
CA LEU A 606 22.83 -15.64 88.42
C LEU A 606 23.81 -15.63 89.60
N ALA A 607 24.26 -14.45 90.04
CA ALA A 607 24.96 -14.28 91.31
C ALA A 607 24.08 -14.64 92.51
N LEU A 608 22.80 -14.25 92.50
CA LEU A 608 21.82 -14.59 93.54
C LEU A 608 21.49 -16.09 93.56
N ALA A 609 21.42 -16.74 92.40
CA ALA A 609 21.23 -18.18 92.28
C ALA A 609 22.46 -18.99 92.77
N ARG A 610 23.67 -18.42 92.67
CA ARG A 610 24.95 -19.01 93.15
C ARG A 610 25.26 -18.70 94.62
N ASP A 611 24.52 -17.81 95.26
CA ASP A 611 24.70 -17.44 96.67
C ASP A 611 24.30 -18.60 97.60
N GLU A 612 25.19 -19.00 98.51
CA GLU A 612 24.95 -20.09 99.46
C GLU A 612 23.87 -19.75 100.50
N ALA A 613 23.61 -18.46 100.75
CA ALA A 613 22.64 -17.99 101.74
C ALA A 613 21.18 -17.89 101.24
N ALA A 614 20.93 -18.05 99.94
CA ALA A 614 19.60 -17.91 99.34
C ALA A 614 18.73 -19.18 99.48
N SER A 615 17.41 -19.01 99.72
CA SER A 615 16.50 -20.14 99.90
C SER A 615 16.26 -20.92 98.60
N LYS A 616 15.93 -22.22 98.72
CA LYS A 616 15.72 -23.10 97.56
C LYS A 616 14.67 -22.56 96.58
N GLY A 617 13.60 -21.96 97.09
CA GLY A 617 12.57 -21.31 96.28
C GLY A 617 13.01 -20.01 95.59
N GLU A 618 13.91 -19.24 96.19
CA GLU A 618 14.49 -18.04 95.56
C GLU A 618 15.45 -18.39 94.44
N LYS A 619 16.25 -19.46 94.61
CA LYS A 619 17.14 -19.99 93.56
C LYS A 619 16.37 -20.49 92.35
N GLU A 620 15.32 -21.29 92.56
CA GLU A 620 14.46 -21.78 91.47
C GLU A 620 13.74 -20.62 90.75
N ARG A 621 13.27 -19.61 91.48
CA ARG A 621 12.61 -18.44 90.90
C ARG A 621 13.59 -17.56 90.12
N ALA A 622 14.82 -17.39 90.60
CA ALA A 622 15.87 -16.65 89.90
C ALA A 622 16.26 -17.35 88.58
N LEU A 623 16.41 -18.69 88.59
CA LEU A 623 16.71 -19.49 87.39
C LEU A 623 15.57 -19.43 86.35
N LEU A 624 14.32 -19.48 86.79
CA LEU A 624 13.16 -19.36 85.90
C LEU A 624 13.08 -17.98 85.22
N ILE A 625 13.40 -16.91 85.95
CA ILE A 625 13.46 -15.54 85.41
C ILE A 625 14.63 -15.42 84.42
N ILE A 626 15.78 -16.02 84.72
CA ILE A 626 16.93 -16.06 83.80
C ILE A 626 16.56 -16.77 82.49
N GLU A 627 15.84 -17.90 82.53
CA GLU A 627 15.41 -18.61 81.33
C GLU A 627 14.49 -17.77 80.43
N ASN A 628 13.56 -17.01 81.04
CA ASN A 628 12.70 -16.08 80.31
C ASN A 628 13.50 -14.90 79.71
N TYR A 629 14.46 -14.35 80.45
CA TYR A 629 15.34 -13.31 79.93
C TYR A 629 16.29 -13.81 78.84
N LYS A 630 16.75 -15.07 78.88
CA LYS A 630 17.51 -15.69 77.78
C LYS A 630 16.70 -15.74 76.48
N LYS A 631 15.41 -16.12 76.57
CA LYS A 631 14.48 -16.09 75.41
C LYS A 631 14.29 -14.66 74.88
N GLU A 632 14.17 -13.66 75.76
CA GLU A 632 14.09 -12.23 75.37
C GLU A 632 15.41 -11.72 74.76
N LEU A 633 16.56 -12.14 75.28
CA LEU A 633 17.90 -11.80 74.76
C LEU A 633 18.14 -12.40 73.38
N TYR A 634 17.67 -13.62 73.12
CA TYR A 634 17.70 -14.25 71.81
C TYR A 634 16.87 -13.46 70.80
N ASN A 635 15.62 -13.12 71.14
CA ASN A 635 14.75 -12.30 70.28
C ASN A 635 15.34 -10.91 70.01
N ASN A 636 15.93 -10.26 71.02
CA ASN A 636 16.64 -8.99 70.85
C ASN A 636 17.88 -9.12 69.95
N SER A 637 18.60 -10.25 70.00
CA SER A 637 19.74 -10.51 69.12
C SER A 637 19.33 -10.64 67.65
N ILE A 638 18.21 -11.31 67.39
CA ILE A 638 17.63 -11.43 66.06
C ILE A 638 17.21 -10.06 65.54
N LEU A 639 16.52 -9.27 66.37
CA LEU A 639 16.11 -7.91 66.01
C LEU A 639 17.30 -7.02 65.66
N ILE A 640 18.40 -7.07 66.43
CA ILE A 640 19.62 -6.31 66.12
C ILE A 640 20.28 -6.80 64.82
N LYS A 641 20.31 -8.12 64.57
CA LYS A 641 20.82 -8.67 63.30
C LYS A 641 19.97 -8.21 62.12
N ILE A 642 18.63 -8.20 62.27
CA ILE A 642 17.69 -7.71 61.26
C ILE A 642 17.86 -6.21 61.03
N ASP A 643 17.96 -5.40 62.09
CA ASP A 643 18.14 -3.95 61.96
C ASP A 643 19.48 -3.64 61.25
N LYS A 644 20.57 -4.37 61.56
CA LYS A 644 21.85 -4.29 60.82
C LYS A 644 21.73 -4.73 59.36
N GLN A 645 20.93 -5.76 59.07
CA GLN A 645 20.65 -6.18 57.70
C GLN A 645 19.86 -5.11 56.95
N ILE A 646 18.88 -4.47 57.59
CA ILE A 646 18.13 -3.35 57.00
C ILE A 646 19.06 -2.18 56.71
N ASP A 647 19.95 -1.83 57.64
CA ASP A 647 20.95 -0.77 57.43
C ASP A 647 21.89 -1.11 56.27
N HIS A 648 22.30 -2.39 56.16
CA HIS A 648 23.11 -2.86 55.04
C HIS A 648 22.36 -2.77 53.70
N ILE A 649 21.07 -3.13 53.67
CA ILE A 649 20.21 -3.00 52.49
C ILE A 649 20.02 -1.53 52.11
N GLU A 650 19.83 -0.66 53.10
CA GLU A 650 19.68 0.78 52.92
C GLU A 650 20.96 1.41 52.36
N GLU A 651 22.12 1.00 52.87
CA GLU A 651 23.42 1.44 52.37
C GLU A 651 23.68 0.94 50.94
N GLN A 652 23.35 -0.32 50.65
CA GLN A 652 23.43 -0.89 49.29
C GLN A 652 22.55 -0.10 48.30
N LYS A 653 21.30 0.20 48.66
CA LYS A 653 20.42 1.02 47.82
C LYS A 653 20.93 2.45 47.64
N ARG A 654 21.59 3.01 48.66
CA ARG A 654 22.14 4.37 48.60
C ARG A 654 23.39 4.47 47.71
N ARG A 655 24.13 3.37 47.54
CA ARG A 655 25.30 3.29 46.65
C ARG A 655 24.90 3.19 45.18
N LEU A 656 23.74 2.60 44.88
CA LEU A 656 23.16 2.49 43.54
C LEU A 656 22.56 3.83 43.05
N LYS A 657 23.41 4.86 42.90
CA LYS A 657 23.00 6.16 42.34
C LYS A 657 23.33 6.27 40.88
N VAL A 658 22.31 6.54 40.07
CA VAL A 658 22.45 6.81 38.64
C VAL A 658 22.36 8.33 38.44
N THR A 659 23.43 8.94 37.93
CA THR A 659 23.52 10.41 37.72
C THR A 659 23.31 10.81 36.27
N GLU A 660 23.64 9.92 35.33
CA GLU A 660 23.46 10.09 33.89
C GLU A 660 22.86 8.83 33.28
N LEU A 661 22.16 8.98 32.16
CA LEU A 661 21.57 7.86 31.42
C LEU A 661 22.43 7.54 30.20
N SER A 662 23.21 6.46 30.28
CA SER A 662 24.07 5.96 29.21
C SER A 662 24.23 4.44 29.30
N PHE A 663 24.83 3.81 28.29
CA PHE A 663 25.21 2.40 28.39
C PHE A 663 26.26 2.20 29.50
N ASN A 664 27.19 3.13 29.66
CA ASN A 664 28.23 3.06 30.69
C ASN A 664 27.66 3.00 32.11
N SER A 665 26.74 3.90 32.43
CA SER A 665 26.08 3.94 33.75
C SER A 665 25.18 2.73 33.97
N TYR A 666 24.54 2.19 32.93
CA TYR A 666 23.79 0.93 33.03
C TYR A 666 24.72 -0.26 33.29
N TYR A 667 25.87 -0.35 32.60
CA TYR A 667 26.85 -1.42 32.79
C TYR A 667 27.37 -1.44 34.23
N GLU A 668 27.75 -0.29 34.77
CA GLU A 668 28.20 -0.14 36.17
C GLU A 668 27.10 -0.56 37.15
N PHE A 669 25.85 -0.09 36.93
CA PHE A 669 24.70 -0.46 37.75
C PHE A 669 24.41 -1.96 37.70
N ALA A 670 24.46 -2.59 36.52
CA ALA A 670 24.19 -4.00 36.33
C ALA A 670 25.24 -4.88 37.02
N LEU A 671 26.52 -4.51 36.98
CA LEU A 671 27.59 -5.25 37.66
C LEU A 671 27.45 -5.23 39.19
N GLU A 672 26.94 -4.16 39.77
CA GLU A 672 26.68 -4.11 41.21
C GLU A 672 25.38 -4.79 41.60
N ARG A 673 24.32 -4.64 40.80
CA ARG A 673 22.98 -5.09 41.15
C ARG A 673 22.70 -6.56 40.85
N ILE A 674 23.21 -7.10 39.73
CA ILE A 674 22.98 -8.52 39.37
C ILE A 674 23.47 -9.47 40.46
N PRO A 675 24.71 -9.34 41.02
CA PRO A 675 25.17 -10.23 42.09
C PRO A 675 24.30 -10.17 43.35
N GLN A 676 23.72 -9.01 43.66
CA GLN A 676 22.80 -8.87 44.79
C GLN A 676 21.51 -9.66 44.56
N ILE A 677 20.90 -9.55 43.37
CA ILE A 677 19.68 -10.30 43.03
C ILE A 677 19.97 -11.80 43.02
N VAL A 678 21.09 -12.21 42.42
CA VAL A 678 21.55 -13.61 42.38
C VAL A 678 21.72 -14.19 43.79
N SER A 679 22.30 -13.42 44.72
CA SER A 679 22.45 -13.83 46.12
C SER A 679 21.11 -13.82 46.90
N GLN A 680 20.22 -12.87 46.63
CA GLN A 680 18.93 -12.72 47.32
C GLN A 680 17.97 -13.85 46.93
N GLU A 681 17.89 -14.16 45.64
CA GLU A 681 16.98 -15.17 45.07
C GLU A 681 17.60 -16.57 45.00
N LYS A 682 18.88 -16.75 45.39
CA LYS A 682 19.64 -18.00 45.32
C LYS A 682 19.66 -18.63 43.91
N ILE A 683 19.85 -17.79 42.90
CA ILE A 683 19.86 -18.16 41.47
C ILE A 683 21.30 -18.33 40.97
N GLN A 684 21.53 -19.04 39.86
CA GLN A 684 22.82 -19.07 39.16
C GLN A 684 22.81 -18.18 37.91
N PHE A 685 23.79 -17.28 37.80
CA PHE A 685 24.02 -16.44 36.62
C PHE A 685 25.53 -16.14 36.48
N ASN A 686 26.10 -16.33 35.29
CA ASN A 686 27.52 -16.07 35.08
C ASN A 686 27.78 -14.58 34.77
N ILE A 687 27.94 -13.79 35.84
CA ILE A 687 28.21 -12.35 35.73
C ILE A 687 29.54 -12.04 35.02
N ARG A 688 30.52 -12.95 35.06
CA ARG A 688 31.83 -12.70 34.44
C ARG A 688 31.74 -12.73 32.92
N ASP A 689 31.00 -13.68 32.37
CA ASP A 689 30.76 -13.79 30.93
C ASP A 689 29.95 -12.58 30.43
N PHE A 690 28.88 -12.24 31.15
CA PHE A 690 28.08 -11.03 30.88
C PHE A 690 28.94 -9.76 30.88
N ALA A 691 29.77 -9.58 31.92
CA ALA A 691 30.67 -8.44 32.05
C ALA A 691 31.68 -8.36 30.90
N ALA A 692 32.26 -9.51 30.51
CA ALA A 692 33.29 -9.57 29.47
C ALA A 692 32.74 -9.21 28.08
N ILE A 693 31.55 -9.71 27.75
CA ILE A 693 30.91 -9.46 26.45
C ILE A 693 30.47 -8.00 26.32
N LEU A 694 29.82 -7.46 27.36
CA LEU A 694 29.35 -6.06 27.33
C LEU A 694 30.50 -5.04 27.42
N LYS A 695 31.68 -5.44 27.92
CA LYS A 695 32.85 -4.57 28.08
C LYS A 695 33.29 -3.91 26.76
N GLN A 696 33.05 -4.54 25.62
CA GLN A 696 33.40 -3.98 24.30
C GLN A 696 32.67 -2.65 23.99
N PHE A 697 31.53 -2.40 24.63
CA PHE A 697 30.73 -1.16 24.50
C PHE A 697 30.90 -0.21 25.69
N TYR A 698 31.64 -0.62 26.73
CA TYR A 698 31.93 0.18 27.91
C TYR A 698 33.15 1.10 27.66
N ARG A 699 33.37 2.10 28.52
CA ARG A 699 34.51 3.04 28.44
C ARG A 699 35.84 2.32 28.20
N GLY A 700 36.52 2.67 27.10
CA GLY A 700 37.78 2.05 26.67
C GLY A 700 37.64 0.76 25.84
N GLY A 701 36.42 0.35 25.49
CA GLY A 701 36.15 -0.75 24.56
C GLY A 701 36.19 -0.30 23.10
N GLU A 702 36.36 -1.25 22.16
CA GLU A 702 36.46 -0.96 20.72
C GLU A 702 35.21 -0.29 20.13
N LEU A 703 34.04 -0.50 20.75
CA LEU A 703 32.73 -0.03 20.28
C LEU A 703 32.07 0.96 21.25
N GLU A 704 32.83 1.58 22.16
CA GLU A 704 32.33 2.54 23.18
C GLU A 704 31.40 3.60 22.59
N VAL A 705 31.78 4.18 21.46
CA VAL A 705 31.08 5.32 20.85
C VAL A 705 29.67 4.92 20.39
N THR A 706 29.48 3.67 19.94
CA THR A 706 28.24 3.18 19.30
C THR A 706 26.99 3.37 20.16
N LEU A 707 27.09 3.15 21.49
CA LEU A 707 25.95 3.16 22.42
C LEU A 707 25.94 4.34 23.41
N ASN A 708 26.89 5.27 23.31
CA ASN A 708 27.06 6.35 24.28
C ASN A 708 27.05 7.77 23.65
N SER A 709 26.72 7.90 22.36
CA SER A 709 26.73 9.19 21.66
C SER A 709 25.39 9.93 21.69
N ASP A 710 25.41 11.25 21.87
CA ASP A 710 24.23 12.13 21.93
C ASP A 710 23.69 12.59 20.54
N LEU A 711 23.82 11.74 19.52
CA LEU A 711 23.41 12.07 18.14
C LEU A 711 21.87 12.23 17.98
N ASP A 712 21.10 11.82 18.98
CA ASP A 712 19.63 11.81 19.05
C ASP A 712 18.96 13.18 18.82
N VAL A 713 19.53 14.26 19.36
CA VAL A 713 18.82 15.55 19.43
C VAL A 713 18.61 16.18 18.05
N ASN A 714 19.58 16.02 17.15
CA ASN A 714 19.47 16.59 15.80
C ASN A 714 18.63 15.73 14.86
N LEU A 715 18.68 14.39 15.02
CA LEU A 715 17.97 13.49 14.11
C LEU A 715 16.47 13.48 14.34
N PHE A 716 15.99 13.74 15.55
CA PHE A 716 14.56 13.71 15.86
C PHE A 716 13.76 14.73 15.03
N ASP A 717 14.31 15.92 14.78
CA ASP A 717 13.62 16.98 14.05
C ASP A 717 13.63 16.81 12.53
N GLU A 718 14.58 16.06 12.00
CA GLU A 718 14.75 15.84 10.56
C GLU A 718 13.58 15.05 9.94
N ARG A 719 13.10 15.53 8.79
CA ARG A 719 11.99 14.89 8.05
C ARG A 719 12.46 13.74 7.17
N PHE A 720 13.71 13.77 6.70
CA PHE A 720 14.25 12.72 5.85
C PHE A 720 15.62 12.29 6.36
N ILE A 721 15.71 11.01 6.74
CA ILE A 721 16.93 10.41 7.25
C ILE A 721 17.23 9.17 6.45
N VAL A 722 18.47 9.07 5.96
CA VAL A 722 18.96 7.87 5.27
C VAL A 722 20.15 7.33 6.05
N PHE A 723 20.04 6.09 6.52
CA PHE A 723 21.11 5.34 7.15
C PHE A 723 21.71 4.39 6.12
N GLU A 724 22.92 4.68 5.68
CA GLU A 724 23.69 3.85 4.76
C GLU A 724 24.55 2.87 5.53
N ILE A 725 24.20 1.58 5.42
CA ILE A 725 24.76 0.51 6.25
C ILE A 725 25.51 -0.56 5.45
N ASP A 726 25.78 -0.36 4.16
CA ASP A 726 26.49 -1.35 3.32
C ASP A 726 27.86 -1.74 3.88
N LYS A 727 28.59 -0.80 4.50
CA LYS A 727 29.92 -1.04 5.09
C LYS A 727 29.90 -1.97 6.31
N ILE A 728 28.77 -2.10 6.99
CA ILE A 728 28.61 -2.92 8.20
C ILE A 728 27.73 -4.14 7.96
N LYS A 729 27.18 -4.34 6.76
CA LYS A 729 26.19 -5.40 6.45
C LYS A 729 26.65 -6.82 6.76
N ASP A 730 27.95 -7.07 6.68
CA ASP A 730 28.56 -8.37 6.93
C ASP A 730 29.17 -8.48 8.35
N ASP A 731 29.08 -7.41 9.16
CA ASP A 731 29.49 -7.43 10.57
C ASP A 731 28.38 -8.07 11.43
N PRO A 732 28.63 -9.24 12.04
CA PRO A 732 27.61 -9.98 12.77
C PRO A 732 27.18 -9.32 14.09
N VAL A 733 27.95 -8.37 14.62
CA VAL A 733 27.68 -7.71 15.90
C VAL A 733 27.11 -6.31 15.67
N LEU A 734 27.77 -5.50 14.84
CA LEU A 734 27.37 -4.11 14.63
C LEU A 734 26.08 -3.97 13.83
N PHE A 735 25.89 -4.79 12.78
CA PHE A 735 24.74 -4.65 11.89
C PHE A 735 23.40 -4.75 12.61
N PRO A 736 23.12 -5.81 13.42
CA PRO A 736 21.81 -5.94 14.05
C PRO A 736 21.58 -4.87 15.12
N ILE A 737 22.65 -4.40 15.79
CA ILE A 737 22.59 -3.30 16.77
C ILE A 737 22.18 -1.99 16.09
N VAL A 738 22.84 -1.63 14.99
CA VAL A 738 22.54 -0.40 14.24
C VAL A 738 21.12 -0.42 13.69
N VAL A 739 20.67 -1.55 13.12
CA VAL A 739 19.28 -1.68 12.64
C VAL A 739 18.28 -1.51 13.78
N LEU A 740 18.51 -2.11 14.95
CA LEU A 740 17.67 -1.93 16.14
C LEU A 740 17.60 -0.45 16.58
N ILE A 741 18.75 0.22 16.61
CA ILE A 741 18.83 1.65 16.95
C ILE A 741 17.97 2.48 15.98
N ILE A 742 18.10 2.25 14.67
CA ILE A 742 17.32 2.96 13.66
C ILE A 742 15.81 2.75 13.84
N MET A 743 15.41 1.51 14.16
CA MET A 743 14.01 1.19 14.45
C MET A 743 13.48 1.92 15.70
N ASP A 744 14.29 2.05 16.75
CA ASP A 744 13.91 2.79 17.96
C ASP A 744 13.74 4.28 17.70
N VAL A 745 14.64 4.90 16.92
CA VAL A 745 14.49 6.29 16.46
C VAL A 745 13.17 6.50 15.74
N PHE A 746 12.83 5.57 14.84
CA PHE A 746 11.58 5.65 14.11
C PHE A 746 10.35 5.51 15.03
N LEU A 747 10.39 4.57 15.98
CA LEU A 747 9.30 4.39 16.96
C LEU A 747 9.10 5.63 17.83
N GLN A 748 10.18 6.27 18.29
CA GLN A 748 10.13 7.52 19.05
C GLN A 748 9.50 8.64 18.22
N LYS A 749 9.98 8.85 16.98
CA LYS A 749 9.40 9.83 16.04
C LYS A 749 7.91 9.60 15.83
N MET A 750 7.51 8.35 15.61
CA MET A 750 6.12 7.98 15.37
C MET A 750 5.20 8.33 16.54
N ARG A 751 5.66 8.20 17.80
CA ARG A 751 4.85 8.47 18.99
C ARG A 751 4.74 9.94 19.33
N ILE A 752 5.85 10.67 19.18
CA ILE A 752 5.94 12.06 19.62
C ILE A 752 5.45 13.01 18.52
N LYS A 753 5.81 12.74 17.25
CA LYS A 753 5.39 13.61 16.13
C LYS A 753 4.03 13.19 15.58
N LYS A 754 3.22 14.21 15.24
CA LYS A 754 1.97 14.03 14.48
C LYS A 754 2.25 13.94 12.97
N GLY A 755 1.29 13.43 12.20
CA GLY A 755 1.40 13.25 10.74
C GLY A 755 1.85 11.85 10.32
N ARG A 756 2.09 11.64 9.02
CA ARG A 756 2.52 10.34 8.47
C ARG A 756 4.00 10.09 8.76
N LYS A 757 4.37 8.83 8.94
CA LYS A 757 5.77 8.39 9.16
C LYS A 757 6.02 7.13 8.36
N ALA A 758 7.12 7.05 7.63
CA ALA A 758 7.50 5.88 6.87
C ALA A 758 8.88 5.36 7.30
N LEU A 759 8.96 4.08 7.64
CA LEU A 759 10.21 3.35 7.80
C LEU A 759 10.36 2.42 6.60
N ILE A 760 11.42 2.60 5.82
CA ILE A 760 11.71 1.76 4.66
C ILE A 760 13.07 1.10 4.86
N ILE A 761 13.09 -0.22 4.82
CA ILE A 761 14.27 -1.03 5.08
C ILE A 761 14.64 -1.79 3.80
N GLU A 762 15.75 -1.40 3.15
CA GLU A 762 16.31 -2.15 2.02
C GLU A 762 17.33 -3.20 2.51
N GLU A 763 17.23 -4.43 2.00
CA GLU A 763 18.17 -5.56 2.18
C GLU A 763 18.59 -5.92 3.62
N ALA A 764 17.98 -5.34 4.65
CA ALA A 764 18.39 -5.59 6.04
C ALA A 764 17.82 -6.88 6.64
N TRP A 765 17.28 -7.80 5.83
CA TRP A 765 16.65 -9.05 6.32
C TRP A 765 17.64 -9.96 7.06
N LYS A 766 18.95 -9.89 6.75
CA LYS A 766 20.00 -10.63 7.50
C LYS A 766 19.98 -10.28 9.00
N ALA A 767 19.68 -9.04 9.37
CA ALA A 767 19.51 -8.65 10.77
C ALA A 767 18.23 -9.25 11.38
N ILE A 768 17.20 -9.46 10.57
CA ILE A 768 15.87 -9.96 10.94
C ILE A 768 15.88 -11.48 11.17
N ALA A 769 16.94 -12.18 10.78
CA ALA A 769 17.07 -13.62 10.94
C ALA A 769 17.16 -14.08 12.41
N SER A 770 17.58 -13.20 13.34
CA SER A 770 17.57 -13.52 14.77
C SER A 770 16.12 -13.59 15.30
N PRO A 771 15.73 -14.65 16.03
CA PRO A 771 14.38 -14.78 16.58
C PRO A 771 13.97 -13.59 17.45
N THR A 772 14.88 -13.04 18.26
CA THR A 772 14.62 -11.88 19.12
C THR A 772 14.31 -10.62 18.30
N MET A 773 15.01 -10.43 17.18
CA MET A 773 14.80 -9.29 16.29
C MET A 773 13.48 -9.39 15.54
N ALA A 774 13.10 -10.61 15.16
CA ALA A 774 11.84 -10.85 14.48
C ALA A 774 10.62 -10.57 15.36
N GLU A 775 10.66 -10.91 16.64
CA GLU A 775 9.62 -10.53 17.59
C GLU A 775 9.47 -9.01 17.67
N TYR A 776 10.60 -8.28 17.67
CA TYR A 776 10.61 -6.83 17.70
C TYR A 776 10.05 -6.21 16.40
N ILE A 777 10.39 -6.75 15.24
CA ILE A 777 9.83 -6.30 13.94
C ILE A 777 8.34 -6.60 13.84
N LYS A 778 7.90 -7.78 14.29
CA LYS A 778 6.49 -8.12 14.38
C LYS A 778 5.74 -7.15 15.30
N TYR A 779 6.36 -6.75 16.41
CA TYR A 779 5.85 -5.71 17.28
C TYR A 779 5.77 -4.35 16.56
N LEU A 780 6.84 -3.91 15.89
CA LEU A 780 6.87 -2.68 15.10
C LEU A 780 5.70 -2.64 14.10
N TYR A 781 5.55 -3.66 13.25
CA TYR A 781 4.50 -3.73 12.23
C TYR A 781 3.09 -3.66 12.84
N LYS A 782 2.87 -4.30 14.00
CA LYS A 782 1.60 -4.25 14.74
C LYS A 782 1.31 -2.91 15.40
N THR A 783 2.35 -2.14 15.70
CA THR A 783 2.26 -0.82 16.35
C THR A 783 2.10 0.28 15.32
N VAL A 784 2.92 0.28 14.26
CA VAL A 784 2.92 1.26 13.15
C VAL A 784 1.54 1.49 12.56
N ARG A 785 0.76 0.41 12.39
CA ARG A 785 -0.63 0.49 11.88
C ARG A 785 -1.57 1.38 12.71
N LYS A 786 -1.27 1.61 14.01
CA LYS A 786 -2.07 2.45 14.93
C LYS A 786 -1.71 3.93 14.86
N PHE A 787 -0.56 4.30 14.32
CA PHE A 787 -0.01 5.66 14.37
C PHE A 787 0.15 6.32 12.99
N HIS A 788 -0.75 6.01 12.04
CA HIS A 788 -0.64 6.50 10.65
C HIS A 788 0.75 6.28 10.03
N GLY A 789 1.42 5.19 10.43
CA GLY A 789 2.74 4.85 9.96
C GLY A 789 2.72 3.83 8.82
N ILE A 790 3.80 3.83 8.05
CA ILE A 790 4.09 2.95 6.93
C ILE A 790 5.38 2.21 7.28
N ALA A 791 5.38 0.88 7.34
CA ALA A 791 6.60 0.08 7.47
C ALA A 791 6.78 -0.77 6.21
N GLY A 792 7.94 -0.63 5.57
CA GLY A 792 8.27 -1.26 4.31
C GLY A 792 9.56 -2.05 4.37
N VAL A 793 9.55 -3.27 3.83
CA VAL A 793 10.79 -4.02 3.56
C VAL A 793 10.93 -4.22 2.05
N VAL A 794 12.13 -3.95 1.54
CA VAL A 794 12.50 -4.10 0.13
C VAL A 794 13.63 -5.12 0.03
N THR A 795 13.46 -6.17 -0.78
CA THR A 795 14.47 -7.23 -0.97
C THR A 795 14.69 -7.60 -2.44
N GLN A 796 15.91 -8.02 -2.81
CA GLN A 796 16.24 -8.56 -4.14
C GLN A 796 16.25 -10.08 -4.21
N GLU A 797 16.53 -10.72 -3.08
CA GLU A 797 16.83 -12.14 -3.02
C GLU A 797 15.60 -12.93 -2.55
N LEU A 798 15.18 -13.83 -3.43
CA LEU A 798 13.97 -14.62 -3.26
C LEU A 798 14.14 -15.75 -2.23
N ASN A 799 15.29 -16.42 -2.27
CA ASN A 799 15.57 -17.57 -1.42
C ASN A 799 15.50 -17.16 0.06
N ASP A 800 15.95 -15.95 0.36
CA ASP A 800 15.97 -15.37 1.70
C ASP A 800 14.56 -15.23 2.31
N VAL A 801 13.54 -15.08 1.46
CA VAL A 801 12.13 -14.98 1.85
C VAL A 801 11.49 -16.36 1.95
N ILE A 802 11.90 -17.31 1.09
CA ILE A 802 11.39 -18.68 1.04
C ILE A 802 11.89 -19.49 2.23
N ASP A 803 13.17 -19.36 2.56
CA ASP A 803 13.88 -20.23 3.49
C ASP A 803 13.72 -19.77 4.96
N SER A 804 13.26 -18.53 5.19
CA SER A 804 13.08 -17.95 6.52
C SER A 804 11.61 -17.93 6.96
N PRO A 805 11.15 -18.85 7.84
CA PRO A 805 9.79 -18.82 8.38
C PRO A 805 9.54 -17.53 9.19
N ILE A 806 10.60 -16.97 9.75
CA ILE A 806 10.61 -15.75 10.54
C ILE A 806 10.18 -14.54 9.70
N VAL A 807 10.78 -14.36 8.51
CA VAL A 807 10.45 -13.26 7.59
C VAL A 807 8.99 -13.36 7.13
N LYS A 808 8.54 -14.57 6.82
CA LYS A 808 7.15 -14.84 6.42
C LYS A 808 6.15 -14.42 7.51
N GLU A 809 6.38 -14.85 8.75
CA GLU A 809 5.45 -14.56 9.86
C GLU A 809 5.51 -13.11 10.36
N ALA A 810 6.70 -12.50 10.37
CA ALA A 810 6.90 -11.16 10.90
C ALA A 810 6.55 -10.07 9.89
N ILE A 811 6.89 -10.24 8.60
CA ILE A 811 6.80 -9.20 7.58
C ILE A 811 5.65 -9.47 6.62
N ILE A 812 5.67 -10.59 5.90
CA ILE A 812 4.71 -10.86 4.81
C ILE A 812 3.28 -10.92 5.34
N ASN A 813 3.04 -11.67 6.42
CA ASN A 813 1.70 -11.81 7.01
C ASN A 813 1.16 -10.51 7.65
N ASN A 814 2.03 -9.53 7.94
CA ASN A 814 1.65 -8.24 8.52
C ASN A 814 1.71 -7.09 7.50
N SER A 815 1.93 -7.40 6.22
CA SER A 815 1.95 -6.44 5.10
C SER A 815 0.73 -6.65 4.22
N ASP A 816 -0.20 -5.71 4.25
CA ASP A 816 -1.39 -5.75 3.37
C ASP A 816 -1.04 -5.34 1.94
N VAL A 817 0.07 -4.63 1.76
CA VAL A 817 0.56 -4.17 0.46
C VAL A 817 1.72 -5.05 0.00
N LYS A 818 1.63 -5.57 -1.22
CA LYS A 818 2.67 -6.36 -1.87
C LYS A 818 3.05 -5.71 -3.18
N ILE A 819 4.34 -5.48 -3.38
CA ILE A 819 4.90 -4.81 -4.55
C ILE A 819 5.87 -5.79 -5.21
N LEU A 820 5.62 -6.14 -6.47
CA LEU A 820 6.49 -7.00 -7.25
C LEU A 820 6.93 -6.29 -8.52
N LEU A 821 8.23 -6.20 -8.71
CA LEU A 821 8.82 -5.76 -9.98
C LEU A 821 9.00 -6.97 -10.91
N ASP A 822 9.64 -6.77 -12.05
CA ASP A 822 9.88 -7.81 -13.06
C ASP A 822 10.56 -9.07 -12.47
N GLN A 823 9.80 -10.16 -12.41
CA GLN A 823 10.23 -11.47 -11.88
C GLN A 823 10.73 -12.42 -12.97
N THR A 824 11.03 -11.95 -14.18
CA THR A 824 11.43 -12.82 -15.31
C THR A 824 12.65 -13.70 -14.99
N LYS A 825 13.57 -13.25 -14.13
CA LYS A 825 14.73 -14.03 -13.68
C LYS A 825 14.37 -15.23 -12.79
N PHE A 826 13.14 -15.30 -12.27
CA PHE A 826 12.69 -16.31 -11.31
C PHE A 826 11.55 -17.18 -11.83
N LYS A 827 11.36 -17.25 -13.16
CA LYS A 827 10.29 -18.05 -13.80
C LYS A 827 10.19 -19.48 -13.25
N ASP A 828 11.33 -20.15 -13.06
CA ASP A 828 11.37 -21.56 -12.62
C ASP A 828 10.96 -21.77 -11.16
N ARG A 829 11.08 -20.75 -10.31
CA ARG A 829 10.73 -20.82 -8.87
C ARG A 829 9.45 -20.07 -8.52
N TYR A 830 8.77 -19.50 -9.52
CA TYR A 830 7.65 -18.59 -9.30
C TYR A 830 6.46 -19.26 -8.60
N GLU A 831 6.27 -20.57 -8.76
CA GLU A 831 5.19 -21.29 -8.07
C GLU A 831 5.35 -21.25 -6.56
N GLN A 832 6.59 -21.35 -6.06
CA GLN A 832 6.88 -21.26 -4.62
C GLN A 832 6.59 -19.84 -4.10
N ILE A 833 6.95 -18.82 -4.89
CA ILE A 833 6.64 -17.41 -4.58
C ILE A 833 5.13 -17.21 -4.48
N ALA A 834 4.39 -17.67 -5.49
CA ALA A 834 2.95 -17.55 -5.55
C ALA A 834 2.29 -18.24 -4.35
N ALA A 835 2.79 -19.39 -3.93
CA ALA A 835 2.31 -20.10 -2.74
C ALA A 835 2.59 -19.34 -1.43
N ILE A 836 3.78 -18.76 -1.26
CA ILE A 836 4.14 -18.01 -0.05
C ILE A 836 3.37 -16.70 0.06
N LEU A 837 3.21 -15.98 -1.06
CA LEU A 837 2.50 -14.71 -1.10
C LEU A 837 0.98 -14.87 -1.22
N GLY A 838 0.47 -16.10 -1.41
CA GLY A 838 -0.95 -16.40 -1.58
C GLY A 838 -1.55 -15.77 -2.83
N LEU A 839 -0.82 -15.80 -3.96
CA LEU A 839 -1.22 -15.14 -5.20
C LEU A 839 -2.27 -15.95 -5.97
N THR A 840 -3.31 -15.27 -6.45
CA THR A 840 -4.35 -15.88 -7.30
C THR A 840 -3.84 -16.11 -8.73
N PRO A 841 -4.47 -17.00 -9.53
CA PRO A 841 -4.11 -17.18 -10.94
C PRO A 841 -4.14 -15.87 -11.76
N ILE A 842 -5.11 -15.00 -11.50
CA ILE A 842 -5.25 -13.68 -12.14
C ILE A 842 -4.05 -12.79 -11.78
N GLN A 843 -3.67 -12.74 -10.51
CA GLN A 843 -2.51 -11.98 -10.04
C GLN A 843 -1.19 -12.49 -10.66
N ARG A 844 -1.06 -13.81 -10.80
CA ARG A 844 0.09 -14.42 -11.49
C ARG A 844 0.16 -13.95 -12.94
N GLN A 845 -0.95 -13.96 -13.66
CA GLN A 845 -1.00 -13.45 -15.04
C GLN A 845 -0.59 -11.98 -15.11
N GLN A 846 -1.06 -11.11 -14.20
CA GLN A 846 -0.66 -9.70 -14.17
C GLN A 846 0.87 -9.55 -14.06
N ILE A 847 1.49 -10.26 -13.12
CA ILE A 847 2.93 -10.17 -12.85
C ILE A 847 3.78 -10.61 -14.05
N PHE A 848 3.36 -11.63 -14.79
CA PHE A 848 4.09 -12.08 -15.98
C PHE A 848 4.02 -11.12 -17.18
N THR A 849 3.12 -10.15 -17.12
CA THR A 849 2.96 -9.15 -18.18
C THR A 849 3.78 -7.90 -17.93
N ILE A 850 4.39 -7.76 -16.74
CA ILE A 850 5.27 -6.65 -16.39
C ILE A 850 6.38 -6.52 -17.42
N ASN A 851 6.57 -5.32 -17.95
CA ASN A 851 7.58 -4.95 -18.94
C ASN A 851 7.50 -5.72 -20.28
N ALA A 852 6.45 -6.50 -20.51
CA ALA A 852 6.29 -7.37 -21.68
C ALA A 852 5.55 -6.69 -22.86
N LEU A 853 4.88 -5.57 -22.62
CA LEU A 853 4.19 -4.81 -23.66
C LEU A 853 5.15 -3.96 -24.49
N ASN A 854 4.76 -3.71 -25.74
CA ASN A 854 5.46 -2.76 -26.60
C ASN A 854 4.97 -1.32 -26.33
N ASN A 855 5.32 -0.77 -25.17
CA ASN A 855 4.84 0.53 -24.70
C ASN A 855 5.98 1.46 -24.24
N ARG A 856 7.19 1.32 -24.82
CA ARG A 856 8.38 2.07 -24.39
C ARG A 856 8.76 3.22 -25.32
N GLU A 857 8.17 3.29 -26.51
CA GLU A 857 8.50 4.30 -27.51
C GLU A 857 8.10 5.70 -27.03
N GLY A 858 8.98 6.68 -27.23
CA GLY A 858 8.75 8.08 -26.85
C GLY A 858 8.73 8.37 -25.35
N ARG A 859 9.06 7.38 -24.50
CA ARG A 859 9.09 7.54 -23.03
C ARG A 859 10.52 7.69 -22.51
N SER A 860 10.65 8.39 -21.38
CA SER A 860 11.84 8.41 -20.53
C SER A 860 12.11 7.01 -19.95
N TYR A 861 13.01 6.91 -18.96
CA TYR A 861 13.19 5.67 -18.21
C TYR A 861 11.83 5.17 -17.68
N PHE A 862 11.44 3.99 -18.17
CA PHE A 862 10.13 3.40 -17.93
C PHE A 862 10.28 1.95 -17.51
N LYS A 863 9.64 1.63 -16.38
CA LYS A 863 9.49 0.26 -15.87
C LYS A 863 8.07 0.06 -15.39
N GLU A 864 7.59 -1.17 -15.42
CA GLU A 864 6.31 -1.52 -14.80
C GLU A 864 6.52 -2.17 -13.43
N VAL A 865 5.56 -1.96 -12.53
CA VAL A 865 5.49 -2.54 -11.19
C VAL A 865 4.09 -3.08 -10.95
N TRP A 866 3.99 -4.25 -10.34
CA TRP A 866 2.72 -4.79 -9.87
C TRP A 866 2.54 -4.42 -8.40
N ILE A 867 1.36 -3.92 -8.06
CA ILE A 867 1.00 -3.50 -6.70
C ILE A 867 -0.31 -4.19 -6.33
N CYS A 868 -0.30 -4.89 -5.22
CA CYS A 868 -1.48 -5.48 -4.58
C CYS A 868 -1.72 -4.84 -3.23
N ARG A 869 -2.96 -4.41 -3.00
CA ARG A 869 -3.45 -3.74 -1.80
C ARG A 869 -4.66 -4.54 -1.32
N GLY A 870 -4.45 -5.38 -0.30
CA GLY A 870 -5.46 -6.32 0.16
C GLY A 870 -5.77 -7.37 -0.91
N GLN A 871 -6.96 -7.33 -1.50
CA GLN A 871 -7.37 -8.22 -2.60
C GLN A 871 -7.24 -7.58 -3.99
N ASN A 872 -7.11 -6.25 -4.05
CA ASN A 872 -7.08 -5.48 -5.29
C ASN A 872 -5.65 -5.38 -5.80
N SER A 873 -5.41 -5.77 -7.05
CA SER A 873 -4.07 -5.76 -7.63
C SER A 873 -4.06 -5.30 -9.08
N ASP A 874 -3.01 -4.59 -9.46
CA ASP A 874 -2.87 -4.07 -10.82
C ASP A 874 -1.40 -3.75 -11.17
N VAL A 875 -1.13 -3.55 -12.45
CA VAL A 875 0.18 -3.18 -13.01
C VAL A 875 0.20 -1.69 -13.35
N TYR A 876 1.22 -1.00 -12.84
CA TYR A 876 1.43 0.43 -13.00
C TYR A 876 2.77 0.70 -13.67
N GLY A 877 2.85 1.80 -14.41
CA GLY A 877 4.09 2.31 -14.97
C GLY A 877 4.80 3.25 -13.99
N VAL A 878 6.09 3.02 -13.79
CA VAL A 878 7.04 3.93 -13.14
C VAL A 878 7.73 4.70 -14.26
N GLU A 879 7.08 5.79 -14.68
CA GLU A 879 7.61 6.74 -15.66
C GLU A 879 7.85 8.08 -14.97
N GLU A 880 9.06 8.59 -15.06
CA GLU A 880 9.48 9.82 -14.39
C GLU A 880 10.12 10.80 -15.38
N ALA A 881 9.98 12.09 -15.10
CA ALA A 881 10.61 13.13 -15.90
C ALA A 881 12.15 12.97 -15.90
N PRO A 882 12.86 13.40 -16.95
CA PRO A 882 14.32 13.33 -16.99
C PRO A 882 15.01 14.01 -15.79
N GLU A 883 14.44 15.09 -15.27
CA GLU A 883 14.93 15.77 -14.07
C GLU A 883 14.83 14.88 -12.82
N CYS A 884 13.74 14.12 -12.68
CA CYS A 884 13.58 13.12 -11.62
C CYS A 884 14.58 11.97 -11.79
N TYR A 885 14.83 11.52 -13.03
CA TYR A 885 15.81 10.46 -13.30
C TYR A 885 17.21 10.80 -12.77
N TRP A 886 17.68 12.03 -13.01
CA TRP A 886 18.97 12.48 -12.49
C TRP A 886 19.01 12.54 -10.96
N ALA A 887 17.89 12.84 -10.30
CA ALA A 887 17.80 12.82 -8.84
C ALA A 887 17.84 11.39 -8.26
N TYR A 888 17.34 10.40 -8.99
CA TYR A 888 17.17 9.02 -8.50
C TYR A 888 18.24 8.04 -8.98
N THR A 889 19.12 8.44 -9.90
CA THR A 889 20.05 7.51 -10.53
C THR A 889 20.95 6.83 -9.48
N THR A 890 21.03 5.51 -9.57
CA THR A 890 21.90 4.68 -8.72
C THR A 890 23.23 4.36 -9.39
N GLU A 891 23.37 4.68 -10.68
CA GLU A 891 24.57 4.40 -11.46
C GLU A 891 25.71 5.34 -11.06
N ARG A 892 26.83 4.75 -10.62
CA ARG A 892 27.96 5.52 -10.07
C ARG A 892 28.50 6.56 -11.04
N SER A 893 28.63 6.20 -12.32
CA SER A 893 29.12 7.13 -13.34
C SER A 893 28.20 8.34 -13.50
N GLU A 894 26.88 8.12 -13.42
CA GLU A 894 25.88 9.19 -13.53
C GLU A 894 25.88 10.11 -12.29
N LYS A 895 26.06 9.54 -11.10
CA LYS A 895 26.23 10.30 -9.84
C LYS A 895 27.48 11.18 -9.86
N GLU A 896 28.61 10.65 -10.30
CA GLU A 896 29.87 11.40 -10.40
C GLU A 896 29.73 12.58 -11.37
N ALA A 897 29.06 12.38 -12.51
CA ALA A 897 28.78 13.44 -13.46
C ALA A 897 27.89 14.54 -12.86
N LEU A 898 26.84 14.15 -12.10
CA LEU A 898 25.98 15.10 -11.41
C LEU A 898 26.75 15.90 -10.34
N LYS A 899 27.70 15.27 -9.63
CA LYS A 899 28.57 15.94 -8.65
C LYS A 899 29.44 17.02 -9.29
N VAL A 900 29.92 16.84 -10.52
CA VAL A 900 30.64 17.88 -11.29
C VAL A 900 29.74 19.11 -11.53
N TYR A 901 28.49 18.89 -11.94
CA TYR A 901 27.53 19.98 -12.12
C TYR A 901 27.15 20.65 -10.80
N LEU A 902 26.97 19.87 -9.73
CA LEU A 902 26.69 20.38 -8.39
C LEU A 902 27.83 21.26 -7.86
N ALA A 903 29.08 20.87 -8.07
CA ALA A 903 30.24 21.66 -7.69
C ALA A 903 30.31 23.00 -8.44
N HIS A 904 29.84 23.04 -9.69
CA HIS A 904 29.85 24.25 -10.51
C HIS A 904 28.70 25.22 -10.20
N TYR A 905 27.47 24.71 -10.05
CA TYR A 905 26.26 25.53 -9.89
C TYR A 905 25.80 25.68 -8.42
N GLY A 906 26.33 24.90 -7.49
CA GLY A 906 26.11 25.04 -6.05
C GLY A 906 24.80 24.44 -5.51
N THR A 907 23.73 24.37 -6.31
CA THR A 907 22.45 23.75 -5.88
C THR A 907 22.09 22.52 -6.69
N MET A 908 21.47 21.52 -6.03
CA MET A 908 21.06 20.27 -6.69
C MET A 908 20.05 20.51 -7.81
N GLN A 909 19.10 21.42 -7.59
CA GLN A 909 18.10 21.79 -8.60
C GLN A 909 18.73 22.38 -9.87
N GLU A 910 19.67 23.32 -9.72
CA GLU A 910 20.36 23.90 -10.88
C GLU A 910 21.25 22.88 -11.58
N ALA A 911 21.96 22.04 -10.82
CA ALA A 911 22.77 20.97 -11.38
C ALA A 911 21.94 20.03 -12.28
N ILE A 912 20.81 19.53 -11.77
CA ILE A 912 19.87 18.68 -12.52
C ILE A 912 19.32 19.39 -13.76
N THR A 913 18.91 20.66 -13.62
CA THR A 913 18.36 21.44 -14.74
C THR A 913 19.39 21.63 -15.85
N ARG A 914 20.65 21.91 -15.48
CA ARG A 914 21.74 22.21 -16.42
C ARG A 914 22.28 20.96 -17.09
N ILE A 915 22.50 19.87 -16.35
CA ILE A 915 22.99 18.61 -16.92
C ILE A 915 22.00 18.04 -17.93
N GLU A 916 20.69 18.14 -17.65
CA GLU A 916 19.66 17.68 -18.58
C GLU A 916 19.53 18.60 -19.80
N ALA A 917 19.68 19.91 -19.63
CA ALA A 917 19.72 20.84 -20.75
C ALA A 917 20.93 20.60 -21.67
N ASP A 918 22.09 20.29 -21.11
CA ASP A 918 23.29 19.93 -21.86
C ASP A 918 23.14 18.58 -22.57
N ARG A 919 22.55 17.58 -21.91
CA ARG A 919 22.22 16.29 -22.54
C ARG A 919 21.29 16.48 -23.74
N LYS A 920 20.25 17.31 -23.61
CA LYS A 920 19.33 17.65 -24.71
C LYS A 920 20.08 18.36 -25.85
N ARG A 921 20.98 19.30 -25.56
CA ARG A 921 21.85 19.96 -26.56
C ARG A 921 22.77 18.98 -27.29
N ALA A 922 23.26 17.95 -26.60
CA ALA A 922 24.11 16.90 -27.16
C ALA A 922 23.35 15.86 -28.02
N GLY A 923 22.08 16.08 -28.33
CA GLY A 923 21.26 15.16 -29.12
C GLY A 923 20.55 14.08 -28.30
N SER A 924 20.36 14.30 -27.00
CA SER A 924 19.71 13.36 -26.06
C SER A 924 20.32 11.94 -26.05
N PRO A 925 21.65 11.78 -25.95
CA PRO A 925 22.26 10.47 -25.77
C PRO A 925 21.75 9.78 -24.50
N LYS A 926 21.98 8.47 -24.39
CA LYS A 926 21.65 7.71 -23.18
C LYS A 926 22.34 8.36 -21.97
N TYR A 927 21.66 8.38 -20.83
CA TYR A 927 22.15 9.03 -19.60
C TYR A 927 23.60 8.63 -19.26
N LEU A 928 23.88 7.33 -19.20
CA LEU A 928 25.22 6.80 -18.97
C LEU A 928 26.29 7.25 -20.00
N GLU A 929 25.93 7.34 -21.28
CA GLU A 929 26.87 7.79 -22.31
C GLU A 929 27.23 9.27 -22.12
N PHE A 930 26.24 10.10 -21.81
CA PHE A 930 26.47 11.51 -21.50
C PHE A 930 27.31 11.69 -20.24
N ALA A 931 26.98 10.95 -19.18
CA ALA A 931 27.71 10.98 -17.92
C ALA A 931 29.19 10.62 -18.09
N ARG A 932 29.50 9.61 -18.92
CA ARG A 932 30.89 9.26 -19.25
C ARG A 932 31.65 10.42 -19.89
N LYS A 933 31.05 11.14 -20.84
CA LYS A 933 31.66 12.34 -21.44
C LYS A 933 31.90 13.43 -20.41
N VAL A 934 30.93 13.71 -19.53
CA VAL A 934 31.12 14.68 -18.43
C VAL A 934 32.30 14.27 -17.55
N ASN A 935 32.39 12.99 -17.18
CA ASN A 935 33.44 12.47 -16.31
C ASN A 935 34.82 12.45 -16.99
N GLU A 936 34.90 12.28 -18.31
CA GLU A 936 36.15 12.40 -19.06
C GLU A 936 36.69 13.83 -19.05
N HIS A 937 35.82 14.82 -19.24
CA HIS A 937 36.22 16.23 -19.25
C HIS A 937 36.38 16.84 -17.83
N GLN A 938 35.76 16.25 -16.80
CA GLN A 938 35.68 16.78 -15.42
C GLN A 938 35.16 18.23 -15.37
N LYS A 939 34.35 18.63 -16.37
CA LYS A 939 33.79 19.97 -16.53
C LYS A 939 32.37 19.90 -17.08
N VAL A 940 31.61 20.96 -16.87
CA VAL A 940 30.28 21.15 -17.50
C VAL A 940 30.41 21.36 -19.01
N MET A 941 29.38 21.03 -19.80
CA MET A 941 29.47 21.02 -21.28
C MET A 941 29.84 22.37 -21.90
N SER A 942 29.48 23.48 -21.25
CA SER A 942 29.89 24.82 -21.69
C SER A 942 31.40 25.09 -21.60
N GLN A 943 32.16 24.18 -20.98
CA GLN A 943 33.61 24.30 -20.74
C GLN A 943 34.42 23.13 -21.34
N TRP A 944 33.79 22.29 -22.16
CA TRP A 944 34.43 21.12 -22.79
C TRP A 944 35.49 21.51 -23.82
#